data_AF-A0A5S3RR83-F1
#
_entry.id   AF-A0A5S3RR83-F1
#
_cell.length_a   1.000
_cell.length_b   1.000
_cell.length_c   1.000
_cell.angle_alpha   90.00
_cell.angle_beta   90.00
_cell.angle_gamma   90.00
#
_symmetry.space_group_name_H-M   'P 1'
#
loop_
_entity.id
_entity.type
_entity.pdbx_description
1 polymer ?
#
loop_
_entity_poly.entity_id
_entity_poly.type
_entity_poly.pdbx_seq_one_letter_code
_entity_poly.pdbx_strand_id
1 'polypeptide(L)'
;MLSGCTNNQLEENTPAVDTTKKEHMLWDFEKPEYQSFLQHHNATTKLIEQQGNHKLQVIFAAKTHHESDIEFVNSSTWNWQALGNFAFALDIENPDKASTQLYIKTVDDNGRAQSRSVVVPAESNNTYYIELKGADLNTESGIRSNPPSWHSSYTPVLYRGGEKNIDVSKVTKVTFGTKGLLADKQLLIDNVRLIKPTNFDTEYLVGLVDEFGQNAKRDFSNKVSSTEQLLAISAQEQRQLKKSPVEGRSTFSGWQAGPKLKATGYFRTEKYQGKWSLVDPQGYLFFSTGIANVRLANTTTITGYDFDQKYIKQRAAGDLTPEDSIGLNTAPKAAWPSRYISSELRANMFNWLPDSDDPLADNYGYRREVHSGAVKKGETFSFYRANLQRKYQTRDEQTLMKKWRDTTTDRMLSWGFTSFGNWLDDDYYQQNRLPYFANAWIIGDFKTVSSGNDYWSPLPDPFDPVFIKRADITLATVAAQVNNSPWCVGVFIDNEKSWGMMGSVNSQYGLVINTLSVNATQSPTKAEFVKLMKDKYQDIAALNASWNSNIASWHEFSSGITVKNINKQVEADFSTMLFHYANQYFAVVEQATAKHLPNHLYMGARFADWGMTPEIRNAAAAHADVVSYNYYREGLNDDFWHFLADIDKPSIIGEFHNGALDSGLLNPGLIHAESQHDRGVKYQQYMYSVIDNPYFVGAHWFQYIDSPLTGRAYDGENYNVGFVNVADIPYMPLVNAAKEVNQQLYQRRYTNNAN
;
A
#
# COMPACT_ATOMS: atom_id res chain seq x y z
N MET A 1 -7.63 -66.51 21.13
CA MET A 1 -6.83 -66.00 19.99
C MET A 1 -7.40 -64.63 19.67
N LEU A 2 -6.78 -63.54 20.17
CA LEU A 2 -5.75 -62.75 19.48
C LEU A 2 -6.32 -62.23 18.15
N SER A 3 -6.51 -60.93 17.92
CA SER A 3 -5.53 -59.85 18.14
C SER A 3 -6.23 -58.48 18.16
N GLY A 4 -5.90 -57.66 19.15
CA GLY A 4 -6.18 -56.23 19.13
C GLY A 4 -5.22 -55.50 18.21
N CYS A 5 -5.73 -54.51 17.48
CA CYS A 5 -4.94 -53.43 16.91
C CYS A 5 -5.20 -52.20 17.76
N THR A 6 -4.27 -51.94 18.67
CA THR A 6 -4.10 -50.66 19.35
C THR A 6 -3.84 -49.57 18.31
N ASN A 7 -4.72 -48.56 18.28
CA ASN A 7 -4.40 -47.25 17.72
C ASN A 7 -3.25 -46.68 18.56
N ASN A 8 -2.00 -46.93 18.15
CA ASN A 8 -0.91 -46.03 18.50
C ASN A 8 -1.14 -44.76 17.68
N GLN A 9 -1.95 -43.84 18.21
CA GLN A 9 -1.67 -42.43 17.99
C GLN A 9 -0.24 -42.22 18.52
N LEU A 10 0.70 -42.02 17.60
CA LEU A 10 1.93 -41.33 17.93
C LEU A 10 1.50 -39.97 18.47
N GLU A 11 1.43 -39.84 19.80
CA GLU A 11 1.69 -38.56 20.44
C GLU A 11 3.09 -38.17 19.97
N GLU A 12 3.16 -37.44 18.85
CA GLU A 12 4.41 -36.81 18.42
C GLU A 12 4.83 -35.88 19.56
N ASN A 13 5.78 -36.36 20.35
CA ASN A 13 6.43 -35.66 21.45
C ASN A 13 6.98 -34.34 20.93
N THR A 14 6.15 -33.30 20.94
CA THR A 14 6.63 -31.94 20.86
C THR A 14 7.50 -31.73 22.09
N PRO A 15 8.79 -31.36 21.96
CA PRO A 15 9.67 -31.20 23.10
C PRO A 15 9.03 -30.27 24.13
N ALA A 16 8.89 -30.75 25.37
CA ALA A 16 8.36 -29.92 26.45
C ALA A 16 9.26 -28.70 26.66
N VAL A 17 8.67 -27.51 26.70
CA VAL A 17 9.41 -26.25 26.83
C VAL A 17 9.82 -26.03 28.29
N ASP A 18 11.13 -25.98 28.56
CA ASP A 18 11.70 -25.76 29.90
C ASP A 18 11.64 -24.28 30.32
N THR A 19 10.59 -23.85 31.01
CA THR A 19 10.35 -22.43 31.33
C THR A 19 11.49 -21.69 32.07
N THR A 20 12.51 -22.39 32.60
CA THR A 20 13.67 -21.83 33.29
C THR A 20 14.77 -21.33 32.34
N LYS A 21 14.83 -21.81 31.09
CA LYS A 21 15.84 -21.39 30.12
C LYS A 21 15.44 -20.10 29.41
N LYS A 22 16.45 -19.35 28.96
CA LYS A 22 16.27 -18.14 28.14
C LYS A 22 16.05 -18.46 26.66
N GLU A 23 16.56 -19.61 26.22
CA GLU A 23 16.48 -20.08 24.84
C GLU A 23 16.07 -21.55 24.80
N HIS A 24 15.23 -21.88 23.83
CA HIS A 24 14.70 -23.21 23.57
C HIS A 24 14.97 -23.58 22.13
N MET A 25 16.04 -24.34 21.88
CA MET A 25 16.33 -24.83 20.54
C MET A 25 15.21 -25.75 20.06
N LEU A 26 14.67 -25.45 18.89
CA LEU A 26 13.73 -26.31 18.17
C LEU A 26 14.51 -27.15 17.15
N TRP A 27 15.29 -26.48 16.30
CA TRP A 27 16.08 -27.12 15.24
C TRP A 27 17.41 -26.38 15.04
N ASP A 28 18.51 -27.07 15.30
CA ASP A 28 19.89 -26.67 14.98
C ASP A 28 20.41 -27.35 13.69
N PHE A 29 19.56 -28.17 13.05
CA PHE A 29 19.84 -28.92 11.83
C PHE A 29 20.96 -29.97 11.93
N GLU A 30 21.49 -30.25 13.12
CA GLU A 30 22.48 -31.31 13.36
C GLU A 30 21.88 -32.71 13.36
N LYS A 31 20.56 -32.79 13.50
CA LYS A 31 19.78 -34.02 13.51
C LYS A 31 18.54 -33.90 12.62
N PRO A 32 18.00 -35.01 12.09
CA PRO A 32 16.99 -34.95 11.03
C PRO A 32 15.56 -34.69 11.50
N GLU A 33 15.29 -34.43 12.79
CA GLU A 33 13.92 -34.28 13.32
C GLU A 33 13.16 -33.09 12.70
N TYR A 34 13.86 -32.08 12.16
CA TYR A 34 13.20 -30.97 11.45
C TYR A 34 12.48 -31.42 10.16
N GLN A 35 12.90 -32.55 9.55
CA GLN A 35 12.41 -32.98 8.25
C GLN A 35 10.93 -33.34 8.27
N SER A 36 10.39 -33.80 9.40
CA SER A 36 8.95 -34.07 9.55
C SER A 36 8.12 -32.79 9.63
N PHE A 37 8.73 -31.64 9.93
CA PHE A 37 8.07 -30.35 10.05
C PHE A 37 8.27 -29.46 8.82
N LEU A 38 9.30 -29.69 8.01
CA LEU A 38 9.67 -28.81 6.90
C LEU A 38 8.90 -29.14 5.62
N GLN A 39 8.23 -28.16 5.05
CA GLN A 39 7.62 -28.17 3.71
C GLN A 39 8.15 -27.00 2.88
N HIS A 40 8.02 -27.08 1.57
CA HIS A 40 8.39 -25.99 0.66
C HIS A 40 7.44 -25.92 -0.52
N HIS A 41 7.22 -24.71 -1.04
CA HIS A 41 6.41 -24.43 -2.22
C HIS A 41 7.21 -23.55 -3.18
N ASN A 42 7.42 -24.00 -4.41
CA ASN A 42 8.27 -23.31 -5.40
C ASN A 42 9.68 -22.95 -4.86
N ALA A 43 10.22 -23.77 -3.96
CA ALA A 43 11.55 -23.60 -3.38
C ALA A 43 12.24 -24.97 -3.29
N THR A 44 13.55 -24.98 -3.08
CA THR A 44 14.31 -26.20 -2.80
C THR A 44 15.12 -26.03 -1.53
N THR A 45 15.29 -27.12 -0.78
CA THR A 45 16.01 -27.12 0.50
C THR A 45 17.09 -28.18 0.51
N LYS A 46 18.28 -27.84 1.03
CA LYS A 46 19.41 -28.77 1.14
C LYS A 46 20.19 -28.50 2.42
N LEU A 47 20.62 -29.56 3.11
CA LEU A 47 21.55 -29.43 4.23
C LEU A 47 22.97 -29.20 3.68
N ILE A 48 23.66 -28.19 4.18
CA ILE A 48 25.07 -27.91 3.88
C ILE A 48 25.90 -27.94 5.15
N GLU A 49 27.13 -28.45 5.07
CA GLU A 49 28.08 -28.44 6.17
C GLU A 49 29.01 -27.23 6.02
N GLN A 50 29.14 -26.43 7.07
CA GLN A 50 30.03 -25.27 7.12
C GLN A 50 30.69 -25.20 8.50
N GLN A 51 32.02 -25.27 8.53
CA GLN A 51 32.82 -25.22 9.77
C GLN A 51 32.44 -26.30 10.81
N GLY A 52 31.95 -27.47 10.34
CA GLY A 52 31.56 -28.60 11.20
C GLY A 52 30.13 -28.53 11.75
N ASN A 53 29.36 -27.51 11.38
CA ASN A 53 27.93 -27.40 11.67
C ASN A 53 27.10 -27.52 10.40
N HIS A 54 25.85 -27.91 10.53
CA HIS A 54 24.89 -28.01 9.44
C HIS A 54 23.99 -26.78 9.37
N LYS A 55 23.74 -26.29 8.15
CA LYS A 55 22.76 -25.23 7.88
C LYS A 55 21.77 -25.67 6.81
N LEU A 56 20.54 -25.20 6.91
CA LEU A 56 19.53 -25.42 5.88
C LEU A 56 19.66 -24.35 4.78
N GLN A 57 20.22 -24.73 3.63
CA GLN A 57 20.17 -23.91 2.42
C GLN A 57 18.76 -23.93 1.84
N VAL A 58 18.22 -22.76 1.54
CA VAL A 58 16.94 -22.56 0.87
C VAL A 58 17.18 -21.77 -0.41
N ILE A 59 16.69 -22.28 -1.54
CA ILE A 59 16.68 -21.59 -2.83
C ILE A 59 15.22 -21.34 -3.21
N PHE A 60 14.83 -20.07 -3.21
CA PHE A 60 13.50 -19.62 -3.62
C PHE A 60 13.48 -19.43 -5.14
N ALA A 61 12.61 -20.15 -5.85
CA ALA A 61 12.42 -20.01 -7.30
C ALA A 61 11.56 -18.76 -7.65
N ALA A 62 11.91 -17.63 -7.04
CA ALA A 62 11.12 -16.41 -7.04
C ALA A 62 11.14 -15.65 -8.37
N LYS A 63 12.04 -16.00 -9.31
CA LYS A 63 12.05 -15.41 -10.65
C LYS A 63 10.86 -15.89 -11.49
N THR A 64 10.54 -17.19 -11.41
CA THR A 64 9.50 -17.81 -12.25
C THR A 64 8.19 -18.02 -11.52
N HIS A 65 8.14 -17.81 -10.21
CA HIS A 65 6.93 -17.97 -9.40
C HIS A 65 6.68 -16.71 -8.58
N HIS A 66 5.42 -16.24 -8.57
CA HIS A 66 5.04 -15.05 -7.80
C HIS A 66 5.23 -15.23 -6.29
N GLU A 67 5.02 -16.44 -5.76
CA GLU A 67 5.23 -16.83 -4.36
C GLU A 67 6.15 -18.06 -4.28
N SER A 68 7.07 -18.03 -3.33
CA SER A 68 8.05 -19.10 -3.08
C SER A 68 8.38 -19.13 -1.60
N ASP A 69 8.16 -20.29 -0.96
CA ASP A 69 8.07 -20.40 0.49
C ASP A 69 8.75 -21.66 1.04
N ILE A 70 9.20 -21.56 2.29
CA ILE A 70 9.38 -22.71 3.19
C ILE A 70 8.42 -22.60 4.37
N GLU A 71 7.97 -23.73 4.89
CA GLU A 71 7.03 -23.80 6.01
C GLU A 71 7.51 -24.79 7.05
N PHE A 72 7.51 -24.37 8.32
CA PHE A 72 7.52 -25.29 9.45
C PHE A 72 6.06 -25.58 9.82
N VAL A 73 5.63 -26.84 9.76
CA VAL A 73 4.24 -27.29 9.95
C VAL A 73 4.18 -28.41 10.97
N ASN A 74 3.26 -28.31 11.94
CA ASN A 74 2.98 -29.36 12.91
C ASN A 74 1.48 -29.73 12.88
N SER A 75 1.19 -30.98 12.53
CA SER A 75 -0.17 -31.51 12.40
C SER A 75 -0.92 -31.66 13.73
N SER A 76 -0.20 -31.77 14.85
CA SER A 76 -0.77 -31.92 16.20
C SER A 76 -0.86 -30.60 16.98
N THR A 77 -0.09 -29.58 16.58
CA THR A 77 0.15 -28.25 17.21
C THR A 77 1.34 -28.16 18.17
N TRP A 78 1.94 -26.96 18.27
CA TRP A 78 2.90 -26.57 19.28
C TRP A 78 2.24 -25.75 20.41
N ASN A 79 2.54 -26.12 21.66
CA ASN A 79 2.11 -25.38 22.83
C ASN A 79 3.26 -24.56 23.44
N TRP A 80 3.23 -23.25 23.21
CA TRP A 80 4.24 -22.30 23.70
C TRP A 80 3.69 -21.37 24.80
N GLN A 81 2.47 -21.59 25.27
CA GLN A 81 1.78 -20.70 26.22
C GLN A 81 2.55 -20.52 27.54
N ALA A 82 3.26 -21.56 27.99
CA ALA A 82 4.00 -21.57 29.26
C ALA A 82 5.23 -20.63 29.28
N LEU A 83 5.67 -20.12 28.13
CA LEU A 83 6.84 -19.24 28.05
C LEU A 83 6.61 -17.82 28.59
N GLY A 84 5.35 -17.40 28.73
CA GLY A 84 5.01 -16.02 29.07
C GLY A 84 5.24 -15.10 27.87
N ASN A 85 6.06 -14.07 28.04
CA ASN A 85 6.49 -13.21 26.93
C ASN A 85 7.65 -13.88 26.18
N PHE A 86 7.56 -14.03 24.87
CA PHE A 86 8.55 -14.74 24.06
C PHE A 86 8.49 -14.39 22.57
N ALA A 87 9.54 -14.77 21.86
CA ALA A 87 9.62 -14.70 20.41
C ALA A 87 10.11 -16.01 19.80
N PHE A 88 9.72 -16.27 18.55
CA PHE A 88 10.34 -17.27 17.69
C PHE A 88 11.54 -16.63 16.99
N ALA A 89 12.71 -17.26 17.01
CA ALA A 89 13.94 -16.73 16.45
C ALA A 89 14.67 -17.76 15.58
N LEU A 90 15.47 -17.26 14.65
CA LEU A 90 16.30 -18.05 13.75
C LEU A 90 17.48 -17.19 13.27
N ASP A 91 18.58 -17.86 12.94
CA ASP A 91 19.71 -17.23 12.29
C ASP A 91 19.54 -17.35 10.77
N ILE A 92 19.74 -16.25 10.05
CA ILE A 92 19.62 -16.21 8.60
C ILE A 92 20.87 -15.55 8.03
N GLU A 93 21.59 -16.32 7.23
CA GLU A 93 22.69 -15.84 6.38
C GLU A 93 22.18 -15.66 4.95
N ASN A 94 22.47 -14.49 4.37
CA ASN A 94 22.22 -14.19 2.97
C ASN A 94 23.56 -14.09 2.23
N PRO A 95 23.94 -15.11 1.44
CA PRO A 95 25.16 -15.08 0.65
C PRO A 95 25.03 -14.24 -0.64
N ASP A 96 23.81 -13.85 -1.02
CA ASP A 96 23.59 -13.07 -2.24
C ASP A 96 24.07 -11.62 -2.07
N LYS A 97 24.50 -11.02 -3.18
CA LYS A 97 24.86 -9.59 -3.26
C LYS A 97 23.66 -8.64 -3.26
N ALA A 98 22.46 -9.18 -3.16
CA ALA A 98 21.23 -8.42 -3.14
C ALA A 98 20.43 -8.79 -1.90
N SER A 99 19.81 -7.79 -1.27
CA SER A 99 18.93 -7.99 -0.14
C SER A 99 17.71 -8.84 -0.53
N THR A 100 17.12 -9.52 0.45
CA THR A 100 15.93 -10.35 0.26
C THR A 100 14.86 -9.97 1.28
N GLN A 101 13.73 -9.45 0.83
CA GLN A 101 12.58 -9.28 1.71
C GLN A 101 11.87 -10.61 1.93
N LEU A 102 11.69 -10.99 3.20
CA LEU A 102 10.87 -12.12 3.61
C LEU A 102 9.51 -11.66 4.12
N TYR A 103 8.48 -12.41 3.75
CA TYR A 103 7.14 -12.37 4.32
C TYR A 103 6.98 -13.56 5.27
N ILE A 104 6.56 -13.29 6.50
CA ILE A 104 6.44 -14.31 7.53
C ILE A 104 4.99 -14.40 7.96
N LYS A 105 4.48 -15.62 8.10
CA LYS A 105 3.13 -15.88 8.61
C LYS A 105 3.15 -16.95 9.69
N THR A 106 2.58 -16.65 10.86
CA THR A 106 2.41 -17.62 11.96
C THR A 106 0.93 -17.89 12.17
N VAL A 107 0.51 -19.15 12.23
CA VAL A 107 -0.90 -19.58 12.22
C VAL A 107 -1.21 -20.52 13.38
N ASP A 108 -2.40 -20.37 13.98
CA ASP A 108 -2.95 -21.29 14.99
C ASP A 108 -3.93 -22.33 14.41
N ASP A 109 -4.44 -23.24 15.25
CA ASP A 109 -5.39 -24.29 14.84
C ASP A 109 -6.76 -23.77 14.38
N ASN A 110 -7.10 -22.51 14.69
CA ASN A 110 -8.32 -21.84 14.25
C ASN A 110 -8.12 -21.08 12.93
N GLY A 111 -6.91 -21.13 12.35
CA GLY A 111 -6.57 -20.41 11.13
C GLY A 111 -6.32 -18.91 11.34
N ARG A 112 -6.29 -18.42 12.60
CA ARG A 112 -5.89 -17.04 12.87
C ARG A 112 -4.41 -16.90 12.60
N ALA A 113 -4.03 -15.78 11.99
CA ALA A 113 -2.67 -15.61 11.52
C ALA A 113 -2.13 -14.21 11.80
N GLN A 114 -0.88 -14.16 12.24
CA GLN A 114 -0.08 -12.94 12.28
C GLN A 114 0.79 -12.87 11.02
N SER A 115 0.78 -11.73 10.33
CA SER A 115 1.63 -11.46 9.16
C SER A 115 2.71 -10.44 9.48
N ARG A 116 3.94 -10.74 9.12
CA ARG A 116 5.14 -9.93 9.38
C ARG A 116 6.07 -9.87 8.17
N SER A 117 7.06 -8.99 8.20
CA SER A 117 8.12 -8.96 7.17
C SER A 117 9.42 -8.35 7.69
N VAL A 118 10.52 -8.75 7.07
CA VAL A 118 11.85 -8.19 7.30
C VAL A 118 12.65 -8.23 6.00
N VAL A 119 13.63 -7.34 5.87
CA VAL A 119 14.66 -7.47 4.82
C VAL A 119 15.88 -8.15 5.42
N VAL A 120 16.37 -9.18 4.76
CA VAL A 120 17.64 -9.83 5.05
C VAL A 120 18.70 -9.14 4.18
N PRO A 121 19.64 -8.38 4.77
CA PRO A 121 20.62 -7.63 3.99
C PRO A 121 21.50 -8.54 3.11
N ALA A 122 22.07 -8.00 2.05
CA ALA A 122 23.07 -8.68 1.22
C ALA A 122 24.30 -9.07 2.05
N GLU A 123 24.92 -10.20 1.72
CA GLU A 123 26.18 -10.67 2.33
C GLU A 123 26.19 -10.57 3.87
N SER A 124 25.09 -10.97 4.50
CA SER A 124 24.85 -10.79 5.93
C SER A 124 24.62 -12.11 6.66
N ASN A 125 24.81 -12.11 7.98
CA ASN A 125 24.50 -13.22 8.86
C ASN A 125 23.99 -12.66 10.20
N ASN A 126 22.67 -12.66 10.39
CA ASN A 126 22.01 -12.04 11.53
C ASN A 126 20.99 -12.99 12.16
N THR A 127 20.70 -12.80 13.44
CA THR A 127 19.55 -13.42 14.10
C THR A 127 18.32 -12.52 13.96
N TYR A 128 17.19 -13.13 13.63
CA TYR A 128 15.89 -12.48 13.50
C TYR A 128 14.91 -13.04 14.52
N TYR A 129 14.00 -12.22 15.04
CA TYR A 129 12.97 -12.69 15.95
C TYR A 129 11.57 -12.14 15.64
N ILE A 130 10.59 -12.99 15.88
CA ILE A 130 9.16 -12.78 15.69
C ILE A 130 8.52 -12.81 17.07
N GLU A 131 8.15 -11.65 17.59
CA GLU A 131 7.40 -11.58 18.85
C GLU A 131 6.02 -12.20 18.65
N LEU A 132 5.74 -13.30 19.36
CA LEU A 132 4.46 -14.00 19.33
C LEU A 132 3.61 -13.73 20.56
N LYS A 133 4.24 -13.26 21.65
CA LYS A 133 3.57 -12.83 22.87
C LYS A 133 4.44 -11.82 23.61
N GLY A 134 3.91 -10.62 23.84
CA GLY A 134 4.58 -9.59 24.61
C GLY A 134 3.81 -8.27 24.63
N ALA A 135 4.43 -7.22 25.18
CA ALA A 135 3.75 -5.96 25.46
C ALA A 135 3.33 -5.23 24.17
N ASP A 136 4.18 -5.27 23.13
CA ASP A 136 3.94 -4.56 21.88
C ASP A 136 2.65 -5.01 21.17
N LEU A 137 2.39 -6.32 21.18
CA LEU A 137 1.21 -6.94 20.57
C LEU A 137 -0.11 -6.53 21.21
N ASN A 138 -0.07 -6.05 22.46
CA ASN A 138 -1.24 -5.65 23.23
C ASN A 138 -1.45 -4.14 23.25
N THR A 139 -0.56 -3.37 22.61
CA THR A 139 -0.63 -1.92 22.57
C THR A 139 -1.17 -1.44 21.23
N GLU A 140 -2.27 -0.68 21.27
CA GLU A 140 -2.73 0.12 20.13
C GLU A 140 -2.15 1.54 20.24
N SER A 141 -0.95 1.72 19.70
CA SER A 141 -0.20 2.97 19.74
C SER A 141 -0.67 3.99 18.69
N GLY A 142 -1.52 3.58 17.74
CA GLY A 142 -1.87 4.39 16.59
C GLY A 142 -0.73 4.57 15.59
N ILE A 143 0.29 3.70 15.60
CA ILE A 143 1.35 3.65 14.59
C ILE A 143 1.51 2.22 14.08
N ARG A 144 1.84 2.06 12.79
CA ARG A 144 1.84 0.74 12.13
C ARG A 144 2.94 -0.18 12.66
N SER A 145 4.11 0.37 12.96
CA SER A 145 5.23 -0.35 13.58
C SER A 145 5.79 0.46 14.73
N ASN A 146 5.86 -0.18 15.89
CA ASN A 146 6.41 0.37 17.11
C ASN A 146 7.93 0.15 17.18
N PRO A 147 8.67 0.93 18.00
CA PRO A 147 9.98 0.49 18.43
C PRO A 147 9.84 -0.81 19.26
N PRO A 148 10.88 -1.64 19.33
CA PRO A 148 10.83 -2.86 20.15
C PRO A 148 10.56 -2.54 21.63
N SER A 149 9.64 -3.30 22.25
CA SER A 149 9.31 -3.18 23.69
C SER A 149 10.35 -3.80 24.64
N TRP A 150 11.40 -4.40 24.09
CA TRP A 150 12.53 -4.94 24.85
C TRP A 150 13.84 -4.76 24.08
N HIS A 151 14.94 -4.72 24.81
CA HIS A 151 16.27 -4.60 24.22
C HIS A 151 16.79 -5.96 23.77
N SER A 152 17.22 -6.03 22.51
CA SER A 152 17.85 -7.21 21.92
C SER A 152 18.89 -6.77 20.89
N SER A 153 19.97 -7.55 20.74
CA SER A 153 20.91 -7.41 19.63
C SER A 153 20.40 -8.05 18.33
N TYR A 154 19.27 -8.77 18.39
CA TYR A 154 18.64 -9.42 17.25
C TYR A 154 17.73 -8.46 16.48
N THR A 155 17.51 -8.77 15.21
CA THR A 155 16.67 -7.96 14.33
C THR A 155 15.18 -8.32 14.52
N PRO A 156 14.31 -7.37 14.90
CA PRO A 156 12.88 -7.63 14.98
C PRO A 156 12.28 -7.80 13.59
N VAL A 157 11.44 -8.81 13.42
CA VAL A 157 10.59 -8.95 12.22
C VAL A 157 9.35 -8.09 12.41
N LEU A 158 9.11 -7.15 11.51
CA LEU A 158 8.09 -6.11 11.69
C LEU A 158 6.67 -6.62 11.46
N TYR A 159 5.73 -6.17 12.28
CA TYR A 159 4.31 -6.46 12.09
C TYR A 159 3.76 -5.79 10.82
N ARG A 160 2.91 -6.50 10.07
CA ARG A 160 2.23 -5.97 8.87
C ARG A 160 0.71 -5.99 8.99
N GLY A 161 0.15 -7.06 9.52
CA GLY A 161 -1.31 -7.25 9.58
C GLY A 161 -1.70 -8.62 10.10
N GLY A 162 -3.00 -8.91 10.03
CA GLY A 162 -3.60 -10.11 10.62
C GLY A 162 -3.98 -9.93 12.08
N GLU A 163 -4.08 -11.04 12.80
CA GLU A 163 -4.39 -11.04 14.23
C GLU A 163 -3.09 -10.86 15.03
N LYS A 164 -3.02 -9.81 15.85
CA LYS A 164 -1.85 -9.56 16.73
C LYS A 164 -1.67 -10.70 17.73
N ASN A 165 -2.77 -11.23 18.29
CA ASN A 165 -2.78 -12.26 19.33
C ASN A 165 -3.39 -13.59 18.81
N ILE A 166 -2.55 -14.47 18.30
CA ILE A 166 -2.92 -15.86 17.94
C ILE A 166 -2.95 -16.76 19.18
N ASP A 167 -3.57 -17.96 19.10
CA ASP A 167 -3.46 -18.96 20.18
C ASP A 167 -2.09 -19.63 20.17
N VAL A 168 -1.17 -19.09 20.98
CA VAL A 168 0.18 -19.66 21.13
C VAL A 168 0.21 -21.00 21.86
N SER A 169 -0.92 -21.49 22.40
CA SER A 169 -1.01 -22.87 22.93
C SER A 169 -1.25 -23.91 21.84
N LYS A 170 -1.55 -23.46 20.61
CA LYS A 170 -1.93 -24.33 19.48
C LYS A 170 -1.40 -23.82 18.14
N VAL A 171 -0.12 -23.43 18.09
CA VAL A 171 0.49 -22.98 16.83
C VAL A 171 0.65 -24.16 15.88
N THR A 172 0.25 -24.02 14.63
CA THR A 172 0.31 -25.10 13.63
C THR A 172 1.36 -24.84 12.56
N LYS A 173 1.67 -23.58 12.27
CA LYS A 173 2.53 -23.23 11.14
C LYS A 173 3.32 -21.93 11.33
N VAL A 174 4.57 -21.92 10.86
CA VAL A 174 5.38 -20.73 10.62
C VAL A 174 5.93 -20.78 9.19
N THR A 175 5.52 -19.84 8.34
CA THR A 175 5.92 -19.73 6.93
C THR A 175 6.95 -18.62 6.76
N PHE A 176 8.00 -18.86 5.96
CA PHE A 176 8.95 -17.85 5.49
C PHE A 176 8.95 -17.85 3.96
N GLY A 177 8.57 -16.71 3.38
CA GLY A 177 8.24 -16.61 1.97
C GLY A 177 8.79 -15.39 1.27
N THR A 178 8.89 -15.47 -0.04
CA THR A 178 9.19 -14.34 -0.93
C THR A 178 7.99 -14.08 -1.84
N LYS A 179 7.81 -12.82 -2.26
CA LYS A 179 6.67 -12.45 -3.11
C LYS A 179 7.05 -11.40 -4.16
N GLY A 180 6.77 -11.71 -5.43
CA GLY A 180 6.94 -10.78 -6.56
C GLY A 180 8.37 -10.28 -6.73
N LEU A 181 9.35 -11.18 -6.75
CA LEU A 181 10.76 -10.85 -7.02
C LEU A 181 11.10 -10.99 -8.51
N LEU A 182 12.21 -10.36 -8.91
CA LEU A 182 12.73 -10.40 -10.29
C LEU A 182 13.88 -11.40 -10.49
N ALA A 183 14.30 -12.07 -9.42
CA ALA A 183 15.39 -13.03 -9.40
C ALA A 183 15.16 -14.08 -8.31
N ASP A 184 15.71 -15.28 -8.53
CA ASP A 184 15.79 -16.31 -7.50
C ASP A 184 16.67 -15.81 -6.35
N LYS A 185 16.38 -16.30 -5.14
CA LYS A 185 17.08 -15.89 -3.92
C LYS A 185 17.55 -17.09 -3.15
N GLN A 186 18.72 -16.98 -2.52
CA GLN A 186 19.23 -18.00 -1.63
C GLN A 186 19.40 -17.47 -0.21
N LEU A 187 18.99 -18.26 0.78
CA LEU A 187 19.26 -18.01 2.21
C LEU A 187 19.76 -19.29 2.88
N LEU A 188 20.57 -19.14 3.92
CA LEU A 188 20.99 -20.22 4.80
C LEU A 188 20.36 -19.99 6.18
N ILE A 189 19.63 -20.98 6.67
CA ILE A 189 18.89 -20.91 7.94
C ILE A 189 19.55 -21.84 8.95
N ASP A 190 19.68 -21.34 10.19
CA ASP A 190 20.24 -22.07 11.32
C ASP A 190 19.53 -21.70 12.64
N ASN A 191 19.74 -22.51 13.69
CA ASN A 191 19.39 -22.21 15.09
C ASN A 191 17.95 -21.72 15.31
N VAL A 192 16.97 -22.46 14.80
CA VAL A 192 15.55 -22.14 15.01
C VAL A 192 15.17 -22.42 16.47
N ARG A 193 14.72 -21.39 17.18
CA ARG A 193 14.56 -21.43 18.65
C ARG A 193 13.47 -20.49 19.16
N LEU A 194 13.00 -20.73 20.38
CA LEU A 194 12.17 -19.78 21.12
C LEU A 194 13.06 -19.02 22.11
N ILE A 195 12.90 -17.70 22.18
CA ILE A 195 13.68 -16.83 23.05
C ILE A 195 12.77 -16.05 23.99
N LYS A 196 13.25 -15.79 25.21
CA LYS A 196 12.57 -14.95 26.20
C LYS A 196 13.29 -13.60 26.31
N PRO A 197 12.54 -12.50 26.48
CA PRO A 197 13.14 -11.20 26.72
C PRO A 197 13.91 -11.17 28.02
N THR A 198 15.04 -10.47 28.01
CA THR A 198 15.90 -10.30 29.18
C THR A 198 15.80 -8.89 29.77
N ASN A 199 15.29 -7.91 29.02
CA ASN A 199 15.20 -6.52 29.44
C ASN A 199 14.06 -5.78 28.71
N PHE A 200 12.96 -5.48 29.42
CA PHE A 200 11.83 -4.72 28.88
C PHE A 200 12.08 -3.21 28.97
N ASP A 201 11.64 -2.46 27.95
CA ASP A 201 11.62 -1.01 27.95
C ASP A 201 10.17 -0.54 28.16
N THR A 202 9.85 -0.05 29.35
CA THR A 202 8.51 0.48 29.67
C THR A 202 8.24 1.84 29.02
N GLU A 203 9.29 2.54 28.61
CA GLU A 203 9.26 3.88 28.02
C GLU A 203 9.49 3.84 26.51
N TYR A 204 9.36 2.67 25.87
CA TYR A 204 9.69 2.46 24.47
C TYR A 204 8.94 3.42 23.54
N LEU A 205 7.71 3.82 23.89
CA LEU A 205 6.88 4.78 23.15
C LEU A 205 6.99 6.24 23.64
N VAL A 206 7.70 6.52 24.72
CA VAL A 206 7.83 7.87 25.27
C VAL A 206 8.97 8.63 24.60
N GLY A 207 8.77 9.90 24.26
CA GLY A 207 9.81 10.79 23.74
C GLY A 207 10.41 10.32 22.41
N LEU A 208 9.58 9.83 21.49
CA LEU A 208 9.99 9.36 20.17
C LEU A 208 10.37 10.50 19.22
N VAL A 209 9.72 11.65 19.35
CA VAL A 209 9.73 12.72 18.34
C VAL A 209 10.43 13.96 18.88
N ASP A 210 11.43 14.47 18.16
CA ASP A 210 12.08 15.76 18.43
C ASP A 210 11.29 16.94 17.82
N GLU A 211 11.76 18.17 18.04
CA GLU A 211 11.09 19.39 17.57
C GLU A 211 10.99 19.52 16.04
N PHE A 212 11.78 18.75 15.29
CA PHE A 212 11.75 18.67 13.83
C PHE A 212 10.89 17.51 13.31
N GLY A 213 10.27 16.72 14.20
CA GLY A 213 9.48 15.56 13.81
C GLY A 213 10.30 14.30 13.56
N GLN A 214 11.59 14.32 13.90
CA GLN A 214 12.52 13.22 13.65
C GLN A 214 12.61 12.28 14.86
N ASN A 215 13.24 11.12 14.65
CA ASN A 215 13.45 10.17 15.73
C ASN A 215 14.44 10.72 16.76
N ALA A 216 13.94 11.06 17.95
CA ALA A 216 14.76 11.60 19.03
C ALA A 216 15.72 10.58 19.62
N LYS A 217 15.36 9.29 19.59
CA LYS A 217 16.11 8.19 20.22
C LYS A 217 17.21 7.59 19.34
N ARG A 218 17.26 7.96 18.06
CA ARG A 218 18.23 7.40 17.10
C ARG A 218 18.94 8.51 16.34
N ASP A 219 20.22 8.31 16.10
CA ASP A 219 20.96 9.08 15.10
C ASP A 219 20.87 8.38 13.74
N PHE A 220 20.87 9.16 12.66
CA PHE A 220 20.71 8.67 11.30
C PHE A 220 21.17 9.71 10.27
N SER A 221 21.39 9.29 9.03
CA SER A 221 21.84 10.18 7.96
C SER A 221 20.78 11.24 7.62
N ASN A 222 21.19 12.49 7.45
CA ASN A 222 20.33 13.65 7.19
C ASN A 222 19.44 14.08 8.37
N LYS A 223 19.73 13.63 9.60
CA LYS A 223 19.13 14.22 10.79
C LYS A 223 19.60 15.67 10.96
N VAL A 224 18.68 16.60 11.19
CA VAL A 224 18.99 17.99 11.52
C VAL A 224 18.93 18.24 13.02
N SER A 225 19.82 19.08 13.53
CA SER A 225 19.86 19.50 14.94
C SER A 225 19.55 20.98 15.16
N SER A 226 19.44 21.77 14.07
CA SER A 226 19.09 23.19 14.17
C SER A 226 18.44 23.75 12.91
N THR A 227 17.77 24.89 13.05
CA THR A 227 17.17 25.61 11.92
C THR A 227 18.26 26.16 10.98
N GLU A 228 19.41 26.57 11.50
CA GLU A 228 20.56 27.05 10.71
C GLU A 228 21.10 25.94 9.79
N GLN A 229 21.18 24.71 10.31
CA GLN A 229 21.58 23.55 9.51
C GLN A 229 20.56 23.29 8.39
N LEU A 230 19.26 23.31 8.70
CA LEU A 230 18.19 23.14 7.71
C LEU A 230 18.25 24.22 6.61
N LEU A 231 18.50 25.48 6.98
CA LEU A 231 18.67 26.59 6.04
C LEU A 231 19.90 26.42 5.13
N ALA A 232 21.02 25.97 5.69
CA ALA A 232 22.24 25.72 4.92
C ALA A 232 22.04 24.60 3.87
N ILE A 233 21.39 23.50 4.26
CA ILE A 233 21.04 22.38 3.36
C ILE A 233 20.10 22.88 2.25
N SER A 234 19.05 23.61 2.62
CA SER A 234 18.11 24.22 1.68
C SER A 234 18.82 25.12 0.66
N ALA A 235 19.68 26.03 1.12
CA ALA A 235 20.40 26.94 0.24
C ALA A 235 21.32 26.20 -0.74
N GLN A 236 21.94 25.09 -0.32
CA GLN A 236 22.75 24.25 -1.19
C GLN A 236 21.91 23.57 -2.26
N GLU A 237 20.77 22.98 -1.88
CA GLU A 237 19.85 22.35 -2.82
C GLU A 237 19.36 23.34 -3.87
N GLN A 238 18.87 24.51 -3.45
CA GLN A 238 18.29 25.51 -4.35
C GLN A 238 19.26 25.96 -5.45
N ARG A 239 20.57 25.98 -5.17
CA ARG A 239 21.60 26.30 -6.19
C ARG A 239 21.76 25.23 -7.27
N GLN A 240 21.32 23.99 -7.01
CA GLN A 240 21.46 22.85 -7.92
C GLN A 240 20.18 22.57 -8.71
N LEU A 241 19.05 23.16 -8.32
CA LEU A 241 17.77 22.92 -8.96
C LEU A 241 17.67 23.62 -10.32
N LYS A 242 17.15 22.89 -11.31
CA LYS A 242 16.81 23.34 -12.66
C LYS A 242 15.34 23.74 -12.72
N LYS A 243 15.05 24.73 -13.55
CA LYS A 243 13.69 25.26 -13.79
C LYS A 243 13.07 24.81 -15.11
N SER A 244 13.79 24.01 -15.89
CA SER A 244 13.40 23.47 -17.18
C SER A 244 13.50 21.94 -17.18
N PRO A 245 12.75 21.24 -18.04
CA PRO A 245 12.92 19.81 -18.25
C PRO A 245 14.36 19.42 -18.59
N VAL A 246 14.69 18.14 -18.40
CA VAL A 246 15.95 17.57 -18.89
C VAL A 246 16.02 17.66 -20.42
N GLU A 247 17.23 17.69 -20.97
CA GLU A 247 17.45 17.81 -22.42
C GLU A 247 16.77 16.68 -23.22
N GLY A 248 16.29 16.98 -24.43
CA GLY A 248 15.60 16.01 -25.30
C GLY A 248 14.11 15.81 -24.96
N ARG A 249 13.54 16.66 -24.10
CA ARG A 249 12.13 16.63 -23.68
C ARG A 249 11.33 17.74 -24.34
N SER A 250 10.11 17.43 -24.79
CA SER A 250 9.18 18.42 -25.33
C SER A 250 8.70 19.37 -24.22
N THR A 251 7.88 20.37 -24.58
CA THR A 251 7.22 21.22 -23.58
C THR A 251 6.42 20.39 -22.56
N PHE A 252 5.85 19.26 -22.99
CA PHE A 252 5.05 18.35 -22.17
C PHE A 252 5.82 17.08 -21.77
N SER A 253 7.16 17.15 -21.72
CA SER A 253 8.05 16.06 -21.32
C SER A 253 8.07 14.83 -22.25
N GLY A 254 7.48 14.91 -23.44
CA GLY A 254 7.54 13.90 -24.50
C GLY A 254 8.93 13.77 -25.14
N TRP A 255 9.18 12.70 -25.89
CA TRP A 255 10.47 12.40 -26.49
C TRP A 255 10.73 13.21 -27.78
N GLN A 256 11.53 14.27 -27.72
CA GLN A 256 11.77 15.13 -28.89
C GLN A 256 12.49 14.45 -30.05
N ALA A 257 13.41 13.53 -29.74
CA ALA A 257 14.13 12.77 -30.75
C ALA A 257 13.32 11.58 -31.31
N GLY A 258 12.14 11.30 -30.73
CA GLY A 258 11.25 10.24 -31.16
C GLY A 258 10.42 10.61 -32.39
N PRO A 259 9.64 9.65 -32.90
CA PRO A 259 8.64 9.94 -33.93
C PRO A 259 7.61 10.95 -33.41
N LYS A 260 7.16 11.82 -34.32
CA LYS A 260 6.07 12.74 -34.05
C LYS A 260 4.79 12.19 -34.67
N LEU A 261 3.87 11.77 -33.80
CA LEU A 261 2.56 11.26 -34.15
C LEU A 261 1.55 12.42 -34.31
N LYS A 262 0.27 12.09 -34.50
CA LYS A 262 -0.79 13.10 -34.59
C LYS A 262 -0.89 13.90 -33.28
N ALA A 263 -0.72 15.21 -33.38
CA ALA A 263 -0.95 16.17 -32.28
C ALA A 263 -2.43 16.53 -32.20
N THR A 264 -3.06 16.33 -31.03
CA THR A 264 -4.47 16.65 -30.79
C THR A 264 -4.65 17.86 -29.86
N GLY A 265 -3.57 18.38 -29.29
CA GLY A 265 -3.62 19.39 -28.23
C GLY A 265 -3.85 18.82 -26.83
N TYR A 266 -4.02 17.50 -26.68
CA TYR A 266 -4.21 16.82 -25.39
C TYR A 266 -3.44 15.50 -25.36
N PHE A 267 -3.24 14.97 -24.15
CA PHE A 267 -2.69 13.63 -23.99
C PHE A 267 -3.67 12.58 -24.54
N ARG A 268 -3.11 11.54 -25.16
CA ARG A 268 -3.88 10.40 -25.69
C ARG A 268 -3.05 9.13 -25.65
N THR A 269 -3.64 7.98 -25.97
CA THR A 269 -2.92 6.70 -26.07
C THR A 269 -2.70 6.32 -27.54
N GLU A 270 -1.59 5.62 -27.83
CA GLU A 270 -1.33 4.99 -29.14
C GLU A 270 -0.34 3.83 -28.97
N LYS A 271 -0.54 2.74 -29.71
CA LYS A 271 0.43 1.64 -29.76
C LYS A 271 1.48 1.93 -30.83
N TYR A 272 2.73 2.10 -30.42
CA TYR A 272 3.86 2.34 -31.31
C TYR A 272 4.84 1.16 -31.25
N GLN A 273 5.09 0.53 -32.39
CA GLN A 273 5.99 -0.64 -32.52
C GLN A 273 5.68 -1.76 -31.51
N GLY A 274 4.39 -2.10 -31.35
CA GLY A 274 3.93 -3.15 -30.44
C GLY A 274 3.89 -2.76 -28.96
N LYS A 275 4.36 -1.55 -28.59
CA LYS A 275 4.31 -1.03 -27.22
C LYS A 275 3.25 0.05 -27.09
N TRP A 276 2.40 -0.03 -26.08
CA TRP A 276 1.50 1.06 -25.73
C TRP A 276 2.28 2.30 -25.31
N SER A 277 1.84 3.49 -25.70
CA SER A 277 2.43 4.75 -25.28
C SER A 277 1.33 5.74 -24.99
N LEU A 278 1.62 6.70 -24.10
CA LEU A 278 0.93 7.98 -24.16
C LEU A 278 1.54 8.82 -25.28
N VAL A 279 0.78 9.79 -25.78
CA VAL A 279 1.24 10.78 -26.76
C VAL A 279 0.90 12.14 -26.18
N ASP A 280 1.90 13.01 -26.12
CA ASP A 280 1.74 14.34 -25.57
C ASP A 280 0.89 15.26 -26.50
N PRO A 281 0.43 16.42 -26.01
CA PRO A 281 -0.35 17.37 -26.80
C PRO A 281 0.26 17.80 -28.14
N GLN A 282 1.59 17.72 -28.27
CA GLN A 282 2.36 18.09 -29.45
C GLN A 282 2.65 16.89 -30.38
N GLY A 283 2.19 15.69 -30.03
CA GLY A 283 2.35 14.47 -30.82
C GLY A 283 3.61 13.65 -30.50
N TYR A 284 4.38 13.99 -29.47
CA TYR A 284 5.57 13.20 -29.09
C TYR A 284 5.18 12.02 -28.20
N LEU A 285 5.91 10.90 -28.34
CA LEU A 285 5.77 9.76 -27.44
C LEU A 285 6.03 10.20 -25.99
N PHE A 286 5.16 9.77 -25.09
CA PHE A 286 5.21 10.09 -23.66
C PHE A 286 5.13 8.81 -22.82
N PHE A 287 5.91 8.78 -21.75
CA PHE A 287 5.86 7.74 -20.73
C PHE A 287 5.89 8.42 -19.36
N SER A 288 4.91 8.13 -18.52
CA SER A 288 4.74 8.82 -17.26
C SER A 288 5.63 8.23 -16.17
N THR A 289 6.67 8.96 -15.78
CA THR A 289 7.34 8.80 -14.49
C THR A 289 6.94 9.98 -13.59
N GLY A 290 6.52 9.69 -12.36
CA GLY A 290 6.08 10.72 -11.42
C GLY A 290 6.06 10.27 -9.96
N ILE A 291 5.73 11.20 -9.08
CA ILE A 291 5.55 10.97 -7.64
C ILE A 291 4.12 11.37 -7.26
N ALA A 292 3.42 10.48 -6.58
CA ALA A 292 2.08 10.69 -6.06
C ALA A 292 2.10 11.38 -4.67
N ASN A 293 0.94 11.90 -4.27
CA ASN A 293 0.69 12.56 -2.99
C ASN A 293 1.59 13.79 -2.73
N VAL A 294 1.72 14.65 -3.74
CA VAL A 294 2.37 15.97 -3.59
C VAL A 294 1.34 16.95 -3.04
N ARG A 295 1.05 16.82 -1.75
CA ARG A 295 0.14 17.66 -0.96
C ARG A 295 0.48 17.56 0.52
N LEU A 296 -0.06 18.47 1.34
CA LEU A 296 0.21 18.48 2.79
C LEU A 296 -0.85 17.74 3.64
N ALA A 297 -1.94 17.28 3.03
CA ALA A 297 -3.07 16.63 3.73
C ALA A 297 -2.64 15.45 4.63
N ASN A 298 -1.68 14.63 4.17
CA ASN A 298 -1.28 13.42 4.89
C ASN A 298 -0.03 13.58 5.77
N THR A 299 0.42 14.82 5.99
CA THR A 299 1.65 15.13 6.76
C THR A 299 1.44 15.26 8.28
N THR A 300 0.18 15.25 8.72
CA THR A 300 -0.19 15.47 10.13
C THR A 300 -0.19 14.17 10.92
N THR A 301 0.23 14.18 12.19
CA THR A 301 0.13 13.06 13.15
C THR A 301 -0.75 13.45 14.35
N ILE A 302 -1.48 12.49 14.93
CA ILE A 302 -2.33 12.71 16.12
C ILE A 302 -1.46 13.03 17.34
N THR A 303 -1.74 14.15 18.01
CA THR A 303 -0.93 14.63 19.16
C THR A 303 -1.32 14.00 20.49
N GLY A 304 -2.52 13.42 20.61
CA GLY A 304 -3.06 12.93 21.88
C GLY A 304 -3.87 13.96 22.66
N TYR A 305 -4.16 15.11 22.05
CA TYR A 305 -5.05 16.13 22.59
C TYR A 305 -6.36 16.19 21.79
N ASP A 306 -7.42 16.67 22.45
CA ASP A 306 -8.71 16.97 21.82
C ASP A 306 -9.30 18.25 22.42
N PHE A 307 -10.43 18.70 21.89
CA PHE A 307 -11.15 19.91 22.29
C PHE A 307 -12.61 19.59 22.59
N ASP A 308 -13.30 20.54 23.24
CA ASP A 308 -14.75 20.47 23.41
C ASP A 308 -15.46 20.46 22.04
N GLN A 309 -16.20 19.39 21.80
CA GLN A 309 -16.81 19.06 20.52
C GLN A 309 -17.84 20.08 20.06
N LYS A 310 -18.41 20.88 20.97
CA LYS A 310 -19.36 21.94 20.60
C LYS A 310 -18.74 23.02 19.69
N TYR A 311 -17.41 23.14 19.69
CA TYR A 311 -16.70 24.08 18.83
C TYR A 311 -16.24 23.47 17.50
N ILE A 312 -16.24 22.14 17.36
CA ILE A 312 -15.72 21.45 16.17
C ILE A 312 -16.79 21.43 15.08
N LYS A 313 -16.46 22.04 13.93
CA LYS A 313 -17.34 22.08 12.76
C LYS A 313 -17.47 20.69 12.13
N GLN A 314 -18.68 20.15 12.14
CA GLN A 314 -18.99 18.85 11.53
C GLN A 314 -18.98 18.92 9.99
N ARG A 315 -18.85 17.76 9.33
CA ARG A 315 -18.92 17.64 7.87
C ARG A 315 -20.31 18.06 7.36
N ALA A 316 -20.35 18.67 6.18
CA ALA A 316 -21.61 19.03 5.54
C ALA A 316 -22.09 17.87 4.68
N ALA A 317 -23.41 17.67 4.61
CA ALA A 317 -23.99 16.71 3.67
C ALA A 317 -23.62 17.11 2.23
N GLY A 318 -23.10 16.16 1.46
CA GLY A 318 -22.70 16.38 0.07
C GLY A 318 -21.26 16.82 -0.16
N ASP A 319 -20.41 16.89 0.88
CA ASP A 319 -18.96 17.09 0.74
C ASP A 319 -18.36 16.14 -0.31
N LEU A 320 -17.40 16.63 -1.10
CA LEU A 320 -16.77 15.89 -2.20
C LEU A 320 -15.39 15.33 -1.84
N THR A 321 -14.81 15.81 -0.73
CA THR A 321 -13.49 15.40 -0.26
C THR A 321 -13.63 14.56 1.02
N PRO A 322 -13.10 13.32 1.07
CA PRO A 322 -13.07 12.53 2.27
C PRO A 322 -12.09 13.11 3.30
N GLU A 323 -12.28 12.82 4.59
CA GLU A 323 -11.56 13.48 5.70
C GLU A 323 -10.03 13.36 5.58
N ASP A 324 -9.52 12.22 5.09
CA ASP A 324 -8.09 11.93 4.89
C ASP A 324 -7.44 12.80 3.82
N SER A 325 -8.23 13.32 2.89
CA SER A 325 -7.79 14.10 1.73
C SER A 325 -8.02 15.60 1.92
N ILE A 326 -8.60 16.02 3.06
CA ILE A 326 -8.66 17.43 3.44
C ILE A 326 -7.27 17.87 3.90
N GLY A 327 -6.86 19.06 3.46
CA GLY A 327 -5.63 19.74 3.90
C GLY A 327 -5.58 20.01 5.41
N LEU A 328 -4.74 20.96 5.83
CA LEU A 328 -4.63 21.31 7.25
C LEU A 328 -5.95 21.93 7.75
N ASN A 329 -6.70 21.19 8.55
CA ASN A 329 -7.99 21.63 9.11
C ASN A 329 -7.85 21.98 10.59
N THR A 330 -7.47 23.22 10.92
CA THR A 330 -7.22 23.63 12.31
C THR A 330 -8.51 23.73 13.13
N ALA A 331 -8.48 23.25 14.38
CA ALA A 331 -9.58 23.48 15.31
C ALA A 331 -9.83 24.99 15.49
N PRO A 332 -11.09 25.48 15.53
CA PRO A 332 -11.36 26.89 15.69
C PRO A 332 -10.69 27.46 16.94
N LYS A 333 -10.14 28.68 16.87
CA LYS A 333 -9.44 29.32 18.00
C LYS A 333 -10.28 29.39 19.29
N ALA A 334 -11.60 29.50 19.18
CA ALA A 334 -12.52 29.44 20.32
C ALA A 334 -12.52 28.08 21.06
N ALA A 335 -12.10 26.99 20.39
CA ALA A 335 -11.94 25.67 21.00
C ALA A 335 -10.65 25.55 21.81
N TRP A 336 -9.62 26.35 21.53
CA TRP A 336 -8.27 26.18 22.09
C TRP A 336 -8.20 26.23 23.62
N PRO A 337 -8.95 27.12 24.32
CA PRO A 337 -9.00 27.09 25.78
C PRO A 337 -9.59 25.81 26.39
N SER A 338 -10.28 24.99 25.59
CA SER A 338 -10.83 23.70 26.01
C SER A 338 -9.92 22.50 25.70
N ARG A 339 -8.68 22.73 25.24
CA ARG A 339 -7.72 21.66 24.92
C ARG A 339 -7.47 20.78 26.14
N TYR A 340 -7.61 19.47 25.99
CA TYR A 340 -7.33 18.48 27.04
C TYR A 340 -6.61 17.26 26.47
N ILE A 341 -5.93 16.49 27.32
CA ILE A 341 -5.27 15.24 26.92
C ILE A 341 -6.35 14.17 26.71
N SER A 342 -6.52 13.70 25.48
CA SER A 342 -7.41 12.60 25.12
C SER A 342 -6.71 11.24 25.10
N SER A 343 -5.37 11.23 25.00
CA SER A 343 -4.54 10.02 25.06
C SER A 343 -3.15 10.36 25.57
N GLU A 344 -2.84 9.96 26.82
CA GLU A 344 -1.50 10.09 27.40
C GLU A 344 -0.45 9.34 26.58
N LEU A 345 -0.80 8.14 26.08
CA LEU A 345 0.05 7.34 25.23
C LEU A 345 0.56 8.13 24.01
N ARG A 346 -0.34 8.88 23.35
CA ARG A 346 0.02 9.71 22.19
C ARG A 346 0.76 10.97 22.61
N ALA A 347 0.27 11.68 23.64
CA ALA A 347 0.87 12.92 24.12
C ALA A 347 2.34 12.71 24.54
N ASN A 348 2.64 11.59 25.19
CA ASN A 348 3.98 11.28 25.67
C ASN A 348 4.97 10.87 24.57
N MET A 349 4.53 10.68 23.31
CA MET A 349 5.45 10.39 22.19
C MET A 349 6.28 11.62 21.78
N PHE A 350 5.84 12.83 22.11
CA PHE A 350 6.43 14.07 21.61
C PHE A 350 7.25 14.74 22.71
N ASN A 351 8.54 14.98 22.44
CA ASN A 351 9.37 15.79 23.34
C ASN A 351 9.03 17.28 23.26
N TRP A 352 8.39 17.69 22.16
CA TRP A 352 8.02 19.06 21.90
C TRP A 352 6.75 19.16 21.04
N LEU A 353 5.88 20.07 21.44
CA LEU A 353 4.75 20.59 20.67
C LEU A 353 4.65 22.10 20.97
N PRO A 354 4.37 22.96 19.99
CA PRO A 354 4.37 24.40 20.20
C PRO A 354 3.23 24.85 21.12
N ASP A 355 3.51 25.82 21.98
CA ASP A 355 2.49 26.54 22.74
C ASP A 355 1.60 27.37 21.81
N SER A 356 0.41 27.77 22.30
CA SER A 356 -0.60 28.42 21.46
C SER A 356 -0.19 29.77 20.84
N ASP A 357 0.78 30.44 21.43
CA ASP A 357 1.35 31.72 21.00
C ASP A 357 2.64 31.57 20.17
N ASP A 358 3.21 30.36 20.10
CA ASP A 358 4.35 30.06 19.25
C ASP A 358 3.95 30.20 17.75
N PRO A 359 4.77 30.85 16.92
CA PRO A 359 4.55 30.92 15.48
C PRO A 359 4.30 29.58 14.77
N LEU A 360 4.86 28.48 15.27
CA LEU A 360 4.69 27.15 14.70
C LEU A 360 3.35 26.50 15.08
N ALA A 361 2.57 27.09 16.01
CA ALA A 361 1.20 26.66 16.29
C ALA A 361 0.27 26.81 15.08
N ASP A 362 0.68 27.56 14.05
CA ASP A 362 0.02 27.64 12.74
C ASP A 362 -0.01 26.27 12.02
N ASN A 363 0.72 25.26 12.51
CA ASN A 363 0.82 23.91 11.95
C ASN A 363 -0.04 22.85 12.68
N TYR A 364 -0.86 23.27 13.65
CA TYR A 364 -1.89 22.41 14.23
C TYR A 364 -3.05 22.20 13.25
N GLY A 365 -3.53 20.96 13.20
CA GLY A 365 -4.73 20.53 12.50
C GLY A 365 -5.67 19.77 13.43
N TYR A 366 -6.75 19.24 12.87
CA TYR A 366 -7.74 18.45 13.57
C TYR A 366 -8.34 17.44 12.59
N ARG A 367 -8.49 16.20 13.03
CA ARG A 367 -9.20 15.15 12.29
C ARG A 367 -10.46 14.79 13.05
N ARG A 368 -11.61 14.85 12.37
CA ARG A 368 -12.93 14.51 12.95
C ARG A 368 -13.16 13.01 13.03
N GLU A 369 -12.45 12.27 12.19
CA GLU A 369 -12.44 10.82 12.11
C GLU A 369 -11.07 10.34 11.63
N VAL A 370 -10.71 9.13 12.03
CA VAL A 370 -9.56 8.37 11.53
C VAL A 370 -10.05 6.98 11.15
N HIS A 371 -9.40 6.33 10.19
CA HIS A 371 -9.68 4.95 9.81
C HIS A 371 -9.29 3.97 10.93
N SER A 372 -8.09 4.14 11.49
CA SER A 372 -7.58 3.31 12.58
C SER A 372 -6.57 4.06 13.45
N GLY A 373 -6.56 3.78 14.75
CA GLY A 373 -5.51 4.25 15.66
C GLY A 373 -5.94 4.26 17.13
N ALA A 374 -5.06 4.80 17.99
CA ALA A 374 -5.26 4.87 19.45
C ALA A 374 -6.47 5.74 19.88
N VAL A 375 -6.90 6.66 19.01
CA VAL A 375 -8.06 7.53 19.21
C VAL A 375 -8.88 7.56 17.92
N LYS A 376 -10.17 7.90 18.01
CA LYS A 376 -11.07 7.97 16.84
C LYS A 376 -11.02 9.32 16.10
N LYS A 377 -10.46 10.34 16.74
CA LYS A 377 -10.39 11.75 16.29
C LYS A 377 -9.45 12.52 17.21
N GLY A 378 -9.09 13.75 16.85
CA GLY A 378 -8.36 14.64 17.73
C GLY A 378 -7.50 15.67 17.02
N GLU A 379 -6.78 16.45 17.82
CA GLU A 379 -5.76 17.37 17.37
C GLU A 379 -4.64 16.62 16.65
N THR A 380 -4.11 17.26 15.62
CA THR A 380 -2.96 16.78 14.86
C THR A 380 -1.91 17.87 14.71
N PHE A 381 -0.66 17.51 14.41
CA PHE A 381 0.40 18.46 14.10
C PHE A 381 1.18 18.02 12.85
N SER A 382 1.52 18.96 11.96
CA SER A 382 2.40 18.70 10.81
C SER A 382 3.81 19.24 11.06
N PHE A 383 4.72 18.35 11.46
CA PHE A 383 6.15 18.69 11.58
C PHE A 383 6.76 19.06 10.23
N TYR A 384 6.33 18.42 9.14
CA TYR A 384 6.80 18.75 7.80
C TYR A 384 6.47 20.20 7.43
N ARG A 385 5.22 20.64 7.62
CA ARG A 385 4.84 22.04 7.33
C ARG A 385 5.53 23.02 8.28
N ALA A 386 5.72 22.66 9.56
CA ALA A 386 6.52 23.45 10.49
C ALA A 386 7.98 23.60 10.02
N ASN A 387 8.56 22.54 9.44
CA ASN A 387 9.90 22.58 8.85
C ASN A 387 9.94 23.42 7.56
N LEU A 388 8.88 23.46 6.76
CA LEU A 388 8.79 24.41 5.65
C LEU A 388 8.80 25.86 6.16
N GLN A 389 8.06 26.15 7.24
CA GLN A 389 8.04 27.48 7.86
C GLN A 389 9.42 27.90 8.38
N ARG A 390 10.16 26.96 9.00
CA ARG A 390 11.57 27.15 9.38
C ARG A 390 12.46 27.39 8.16
N LYS A 391 12.39 26.51 7.16
CA LYS A 391 13.20 26.51 5.91
C LYS A 391 13.00 27.77 5.08
N TYR A 392 11.78 28.28 4.99
CA TYR A 392 11.44 29.43 4.15
C TYR A 392 11.32 30.75 4.92
N GLN A 393 11.47 30.71 6.25
CA GLN A 393 11.46 31.85 7.17
C GLN A 393 10.25 32.76 6.95
N THR A 394 9.05 32.17 6.85
CA THR A 394 7.80 32.91 6.61
C THR A 394 6.63 32.27 7.32
N ARG A 395 5.77 33.09 7.91
CA ARG A 395 4.45 32.70 8.44
C ARG A 395 3.31 32.98 7.45
N ASP A 396 3.60 33.74 6.39
CA ASP A 396 2.62 34.03 5.35
C ASP A 396 2.33 32.77 4.54
N GLU A 397 1.09 32.30 4.61
CA GLU A 397 0.68 31.01 4.02
C GLU A 397 0.86 30.99 2.51
N GLN A 398 0.52 32.10 1.84
CA GLN A 398 0.63 32.19 0.39
C GLN A 398 2.10 32.09 -0.04
N THR A 399 3.00 32.80 0.64
CA THR A 399 4.44 32.75 0.39
C THR A 399 5.03 31.38 0.73
N LEU A 400 4.62 30.78 1.85
CA LEU A 400 5.06 29.46 2.29
C LEU A 400 4.75 28.41 1.23
N MET A 401 3.48 28.34 0.86
CA MET A 401 2.98 27.36 -0.11
C MET A 401 3.55 27.61 -1.50
N LYS A 402 3.68 28.88 -1.94
CA LYS A 402 4.32 29.19 -3.22
C LYS A 402 5.78 28.71 -3.26
N LYS A 403 6.58 28.99 -2.23
CA LYS A 403 7.99 28.56 -2.18
C LYS A 403 8.14 27.05 -2.18
N TRP A 404 7.25 26.35 -1.46
CA TRP A 404 7.20 24.89 -1.47
C TRP A 404 6.86 24.37 -2.87
N ARG A 405 5.79 24.85 -3.50
CA ARG A 405 5.39 24.42 -4.85
C ARG A 405 6.44 24.69 -5.92
N ASP A 406 7.09 25.86 -5.88
CA ASP A 406 8.17 26.20 -6.78
C ASP A 406 9.36 25.25 -6.60
N THR A 407 9.77 25.02 -5.35
CA THR A 407 10.86 24.08 -5.02
C THR A 407 10.54 22.66 -5.46
N THR A 408 9.33 22.19 -5.19
CA THR A 408 8.87 20.85 -5.57
C THR A 408 8.85 20.68 -7.07
N THR A 409 8.33 21.65 -7.82
CA THR A 409 8.36 21.60 -9.30
C THR A 409 9.79 21.61 -9.84
N ASP A 410 10.65 22.45 -9.28
CA ASP A 410 12.07 22.51 -9.67
C ASP A 410 12.78 21.18 -9.36
N ARG A 411 12.45 20.51 -8.25
CA ARG A 411 12.91 19.14 -7.94
C ARG A 411 12.45 18.16 -9.00
N MET A 412 11.15 18.09 -9.31
CA MET A 412 10.64 17.14 -10.31
C MET A 412 11.34 17.29 -11.66
N LEU A 413 11.51 18.53 -12.13
CA LEU A 413 12.24 18.85 -13.36
C LEU A 413 13.72 18.46 -13.28
N SER A 414 14.39 18.78 -12.17
CA SER A 414 15.80 18.42 -11.93
C SER A 414 16.04 16.92 -11.84
N TRP A 415 15.06 16.18 -11.34
CA TRP A 415 15.10 14.73 -11.16
C TRP A 415 14.66 13.99 -12.44
N GLY A 416 14.23 14.74 -13.47
CA GLY A 416 13.86 14.20 -14.77
C GLY A 416 12.47 13.56 -14.85
N PHE A 417 11.65 13.74 -13.81
CA PHE A 417 10.27 13.25 -13.84
C PHE A 417 9.50 13.90 -14.97
N THR A 418 8.62 13.12 -15.58
CA THR A 418 7.79 13.58 -16.71
C THR A 418 6.47 14.19 -16.27
N SER A 419 6.01 13.87 -15.06
CA SER A 419 4.76 14.35 -14.51
C SER A 419 4.77 14.36 -12.98
N PHE A 420 3.84 15.09 -12.39
CA PHE A 420 3.32 14.75 -11.07
C PHE A 420 2.43 13.51 -11.15
N GLY A 421 2.37 12.71 -10.09
CA GLY A 421 1.47 11.56 -9.99
C GLY A 421 0.09 11.92 -9.43
N ASN A 422 -0.65 10.90 -8.99
CA ASN A 422 -1.96 11.06 -8.35
C ASN A 422 -1.91 11.89 -7.05
N TRP A 423 -3.05 12.45 -6.62
CA TRP A 423 -3.18 13.27 -5.40
C TRP A 423 -2.22 14.47 -5.35
N LEU A 424 -2.06 15.14 -6.50
CA LEU A 424 -1.43 16.44 -6.57
C LEU A 424 -2.41 17.52 -6.06
N ASP A 425 -1.92 18.41 -5.22
CA ASP A 425 -2.64 19.62 -4.80
C ASP A 425 -3.07 20.47 -6.03
N ASP A 426 -4.32 20.94 -6.08
CA ASP A 426 -4.87 21.56 -7.28
C ASP A 426 -4.26 22.94 -7.59
N ASP A 427 -3.59 23.58 -6.64
CA ASP A 427 -2.80 24.80 -6.87
C ASP A 427 -1.62 24.59 -7.86
N TYR A 428 -1.25 23.34 -8.17
CA TYR A 428 -0.24 23.04 -9.19
C TYR A 428 -0.82 23.02 -10.62
N TYR A 429 -2.13 22.81 -10.79
CA TYR A 429 -2.74 22.46 -12.09
C TYR A 429 -2.53 23.53 -13.17
N GLN A 430 -2.43 24.79 -12.75
CA GLN A 430 -2.32 25.96 -13.63
C GLN A 430 -0.89 26.51 -13.72
N GLN A 431 0.11 25.83 -13.14
CA GLN A 431 1.51 26.28 -13.22
C GLN A 431 2.09 26.13 -14.62
N ASN A 432 1.60 25.18 -15.42
CA ASN A 432 2.04 24.95 -16.81
C ASN A 432 3.56 24.72 -16.95
N ARG A 433 4.14 23.98 -16.00
CA ARG A 433 5.58 23.67 -15.96
C ARG A 433 5.89 22.19 -16.11
N LEU A 434 4.98 21.32 -15.66
CA LEU A 434 5.10 19.88 -15.69
C LEU A 434 3.70 19.26 -15.83
N PRO A 435 3.53 18.23 -16.67
CA PRO A 435 2.28 17.48 -16.74
C PRO A 435 1.84 16.92 -15.38
N TYR A 436 0.54 16.71 -15.20
CA TYR A 436 -0.02 16.19 -13.95
C TYR A 436 -1.19 15.25 -14.19
N PHE A 437 -1.55 14.49 -13.15
CA PHE A 437 -2.78 13.70 -13.11
C PHE A 437 -3.73 14.33 -12.10
N ALA A 438 -4.98 14.52 -12.52
CA ALA A 438 -6.04 14.91 -11.59
C ALA A 438 -6.65 13.67 -10.94
N ASN A 439 -7.44 13.88 -9.89
CA ASN A 439 -8.12 12.79 -9.21
C ASN A 439 -9.49 13.20 -8.70
N ALA A 440 -10.34 12.19 -8.48
CA ALA A 440 -11.63 12.38 -7.88
C ALA A 440 -12.01 11.21 -6.97
N TRP A 441 -12.86 11.48 -5.99
CA TRP A 441 -13.51 10.48 -5.16
C TRP A 441 -15.02 10.59 -5.34
N ILE A 442 -15.69 9.50 -5.67
CA ILE A 442 -17.15 9.49 -5.73
C ILE A 442 -17.66 9.05 -4.37
N ILE A 443 -17.97 10.05 -3.53
CA ILE A 443 -18.50 9.86 -2.17
C ILE A 443 -19.89 10.48 -2.03
N GLY A 444 -20.70 9.95 -1.13
CA GLY A 444 -22.01 10.50 -0.79
C GLY A 444 -22.94 9.44 -0.24
N ASP A 445 -24.20 9.83 -0.03
CA ASP A 445 -25.23 8.99 0.61
C ASP A 445 -25.95 8.08 -0.39
N PHE A 446 -25.22 7.53 -1.37
CA PHE A 446 -25.75 6.47 -2.24
C PHE A 446 -25.81 5.15 -1.47
N LYS A 447 -26.68 4.25 -1.92
CA LYS A 447 -26.69 2.86 -1.45
C LYS A 447 -25.36 2.19 -1.76
N THR A 448 -25.02 1.20 -0.95
CA THR A 448 -23.76 0.46 -1.04
C THR A 448 -24.00 -1.04 -1.12
N VAL A 449 -22.98 -1.75 -1.62
CA VAL A 449 -22.85 -3.21 -1.59
C VAL A 449 -21.57 -3.57 -0.84
N SER A 450 -21.49 -4.80 -0.34
CA SER A 450 -20.35 -5.26 0.46
C SER A 450 -19.66 -6.45 -0.19
N SER A 451 -18.34 -6.40 -0.28
CA SER A 451 -17.51 -7.53 -0.68
C SER A 451 -17.33 -8.57 0.43
N GLY A 452 -17.69 -8.22 1.68
CA GLY A 452 -17.35 -8.98 2.88
C GLY A 452 -15.93 -8.69 3.40
N ASN A 453 -15.13 -7.91 2.67
CA ASN A 453 -13.81 -7.44 3.06
C ASN A 453 -13.61 -5.96 2.65
N ASP A 454 -14.53 -5.12 3.11
CA ASP A 454 -14.61 -3.69 2.78
C ASP A 454 -13.56 -2.88 3.56
N TYR A 455 -12.28 -3.10 3.26
CA TYR A 455 -11.14 -2.56 4.00
C TYR A 455 -11.23 -1.05 4.19
N TRP A 456 -11.39 -0.27 3.10
CA TRP A 456 -11.49 1.18 3.20
C TRP A 456 -12.92 1.66 3.48
N SER A 457 -13.89 1.12 2.74
CA SER A 457 -15.32 1.40 2.88
C SER A 457 -16.14 0.43 2.00
N PRO A 458 -17.44 0.26 2.27
CA PRO A 458 -18.34 -0.44 1.35
C PRO A 458 -18.34 0.17 -0.06
N LEU A 459 -18.62 -0.64 -1.08
CA LEU A 459 -18.62 -0.19 -2.47
C LEU A 459 -19.94 0.51 -2.84
N PRO A 460 -19.93 1.49 -3.76
CA PRO A 460 -21.17 2.12 -4.24
C PRO A 460 -22.07 1.08 -4.94
N ASP A 461 -23.39 1.23 -4.83
CA ASP A 461 -24.33 0.55 -5.71
C ASP A 461 -24.46 1.38 -7.03
N PRO A 462 -23.86 0.95 -8.14
CA PRO A 462 -23.73 1.77 -9.34
C PRO A 462 -25.05 1.92 -10.13
N PHE A 463 -26.08 1.17 -9.73
CA PHE A 463 -27.43 1.29 -10.27
C PHE A 463 -28.31 2.25 -9.44
N ASP A 464 -27.81 2.77 -8.31
CA ASP A 464 -28.47 3.83 -7.58
C ASP A 464 -28.36 5.17 -8.33
N PRO A 465 -29.48 5.85 -8.68
CA PRO A 465 -29.45 7.18 -9.28
C PRO A 465 -28.65 8.22 -8.47
N VAL A 466 -28.53 8.04 -7.15
CA VAL A 466 -27.71 8.91 -6.31
C VAL A 466 -26.23 8.75 -6.64
N PHE A 467 -25.73 7.54 -6.90
CA PHE A 467 -24.34 7.33 -7.34
C PHE A 467 -24.06 8.05 -8.66
N ILE A 468 -24.96 7.92 -9.64
CA ILE A 468 -24.85 8.60 -10.94
C ILE A 468 -24.79 10.12 -10.76
N LYS A 469 -25.65 10.68 -9.91
CA LYS A 469 -25.65 12.11 -9.59
C LYS A 469 -24.35 12.54 -8.91
N ARG A 470 -23.81 11.73 -7.99
CA ARG A 470 -22.55 12.02 -7.31
C ARG A 470 -21.37 11.96 -8.27
N ALA A 471 -21.32 10.99 -9.17
CA ALA A 471 -20.34 10.94 -10.25
C ALA A 471 -20.38 12.22 -11.11
N ASP A 472 -21.57 12.64 -11.56
CA ASP A 472 -21.74 13.86 -12.36
C ASP A 472 -21.21 15.12 -11.65
N ILE A 473 -21.57 15.32 -10.37
CA ILE A 473 -21.12 16.47 -9.58
C ILE A 473 -19.61 16.44 -9.33
N THR A 474 -19.07 15.26 -8.98
CA THR A 474 -17.65 15.08 -8.73
C THR A 474 -16.84 15.41 -9.99
N LEU A 475 -17.23 14.88 -11.15
CA LEU A 475 -16.50 15.12 -12.40
C LEU A 475 -16.67 16.57 -12.91
N ALA A 476 -17.82 17.21 -12.68
CA ALA A 476 -17.98 18.64 -12.96
C ALA A 476 -17.03 19.50 -12.11
N THR A 477 -16.79 19.12 -10.86
CA THR A 477 -15.86 19.82 -9.96
C THR A 477 -14.42 19.66 -10.43
N VAL A 478 -14.01 18.43 -10.78
CA VAL A 478 -12.67 18.19 -11.34
C VAL A 478 -12.47 18.93 -12.66
N ALA A 479 -13.49 18.98 -13.52
CA ALA A 479 -13.43 19.75 -14.76
C ALA A 479 -13.15 21.23 -14.52
N ALA A 480 -13.75 21.83 -13.49
CA ALA A 480 -13.48 23.21 -13.09
C ALA A 480 -12.05 23.41 -12.57
N GLN A 481 -11.51 22.45 -11.80
CA GLN A 481 -10.13 22.49 -11.30
C GLN A 481 -9.09 22.35 -12.43
N VAL A 482 -9.32 21.36 -13.31
CA VAL A 482 -8.47 21.10 -14.49
C VAL A 482 -8.56 22.25 -15.49
N ASN A 483 -9.73 22.88 -15.62
CA ASN A 483 -10.02 23.98 -16.54
C ASN A 483 -9.60 23.67 -17.99
N ASN A 484 -9.91 22.44 -18.43
CA ASN A 484 -9.56 21.91 -19.74
C ASN A 484 -8.06 22.08 -20.11
N SER A 485 -7.17 22.06 -19.11
CA SER A 485 -5.73 22.27 -19.31
C SER A 485 -5.10 21.13 -20.12
N PRO A 486 -4.28 21.43 -21.15
CA PRO A 486 -3.56 20.40 -21.92
C PRO A 486 -2.43 19.75 -21.11
N TRP A 487 -2.10 20.28 -19.93
CA TRP A 487 -1.10 19.71 -19.02
C TRP A 487 -1.64 18.57 -18.16
N CYS A 488 -2.96 18.44 -18.07
CA CYS A 488 -3.58 17.29 -17.40
C CYS A 488 -3.48 16.08 -18.33
N VAL A 489 -2.74 15.05 -17.89
CA VAL A 489 -2.60 13.79 -18.64
C VAL A 489 -3.91 13.01 -18.62
N GLY A 490 -4.58 12.97 -17.47
CA GLY A 490 -5.84 12.27 -17.27
C GLY A 490 -6.31 12.35 -15.83
N VAL A 491 -7.46 11.73 -15.55
CA VAL A 491 -8.12 11.74 -14.24
C VAL A 491 -8.27 10.33 -13.68
N PHE A 492 -7.69 10.09 -12.50
CA PHE A 492 -7.94 8.88 -11.71
C PHE A 492 -9.24 9.04 -10.91
N ILE A 493 -10.09 8.01 -10.90
CA ILE A 493 -11.35 8.04 -10.16
C ILE A 493 -11.36 6.93 -9.12
N ASP A 494 -11.47 7.33 -7.85
CA ASP A 494 -11.33 6.46 -6.69
C ASP A 494 -9.96 5.75 -6.60
N ASN A 495 -9.79 4.89 -5.61
CA ASN A 495 -8.56 4.15 -5.35
C ASN A 495 -8.85 2.88 -4.54
N GLU A 496 -8.29 1.74 -4.93
CA GLU A 496 -8.26 0.50 -4.14
C GLU A 496 -9.61 0.06 -3.53
N LYS A 497 -10.71 0.20 -4.29
CA LYS A 497 -12.00 -0.34 -3.86
C LYS A 497 -11.94 -1.86 -3.68
N SER A 498 -12.69 -2.39 -2.70
CA SER A 498 -12.73 -3.82 -2.37
C SER A 498 -13.54 -4.65 -3.36
N TRP A 499 -13.09 -4.73 -4.62
CA TRP A 499 -13.87 -5.37 -5.68
C TRP A 499 -14.06 -6.89 -5.52
N GLY A 500 -13.15 -7.55 -4.80
CA GLY A 500 -13.07 -9.00 -4.66
C GLY A 500 -11.63 -9.50 -4.80
N MET A 501 -11.28 -10.57 -4.10
CA MET A 501 -9.91 -11.08 -3.98
C MET A 501 -9.78 -12.51 -4.51
N MET A 502 -8.81 -12.74 -5.40
CA MET A 502 -8.48 -14.08 -5.90
C MET A 502 -8.04 -15.02 -4.76
N GLY A 503 -8.28 -16.32 -4.94
CA GLY A 503 -7.82 -17.39 -4.02
C GLY A 503 -8.92 -18.35 -3.61
N SER A 504 -10.15 -17.86 -3.40
CA SER A 504 -11.34 -18.70 -3.18
C SER A 504 -12.55 -18.10 -3.87
N VAL A 505 -13.55 -18.93 -4.19
CA VAL A 505 -14.83 -18.48 -4.75
C VAL A 505 -15.50 -17.44 -3.83
N ASN A 506 -15.44 -17.64 -2.51
CA ASN A 506 -16.05 -16.73 -1.55
C ASN A 506 -15.36 -15.37 -1.48
N SER A 507 -14.02 -15.34 -1.55
CA SER A 507 -13.27 -14.07 -1.55
C SER A 507 -13.37 -13.35 -2.90
N GLN A 508 -13.41 -14.09 -4.01
CA GLN A 508 -13.50 -13.53 -5.35
C GLN A 508 -14.88 -12.94 -5.62
N TYR A 509 -15.94 -13.66 -5.28
CA TYR A 509 -17.33 -13.27 -5.56
C TYR A 509 -18.08 -12.81 -4.32
N GLY A 510 -17.38 -12.42 -3.25
CA GLY A 510 -17.99 -11.98 -1.99
C GLY A 510 -19.02 -10.86 -2.19
N LEU A 511 -18.76 -9.92 -3.11
CA LEU A 511 -19.71 -8.87 -3.49
C LEU A 511 -21.05 -9.45 -3.98
N VAL A 512 -20.98 -10.43 -4.88
CA VAL A 512 -22.17 -11.08 -5.44
C VAL A 512 -22.89 -11.89 -4.37
N ILE A 513 -22.15 -12.69 -3.60
CA ILE A 513 -22.70 -13.55 -2.55
C ILE A 513 -23.47 -12.71 -1.51
N ASN A 514 -22.85 -11.64 -1.01
CA ASN A 514 -23.48 -10.76 -0.03
C ASN A 514 -24.68 -10.02 -0.63
N THR A 515 -24.57 -9.54 -1.86
CA THR A 515 -25.68 -8.84 -2.54
C THR A 515 -26.86 -9.79 -2.78
N LEU A 516 -26.62 -11.06 -3.09
CA LEU A 516 -27.69 -12.05 -3.26
C LEU A 516 -28.48 -12.31 -1.97
N SER A 517 -27.89 -12.04 -0.80
CA SER A 517 -28.53 -12.25 0.50
C SER A 517 -29.51 -11.13 0.91
N VAL A 518 -29.45 -9.97 0.27
CA VAL A 518 -30.33 -8.84 0.59
C VAL A 518 -31.57 -8.79 -0.30
N ASN A 519 -32.55 -7.98 0.11
CA ASN A 519 -33.78 -7.79 -0.65
C ASN A 519 -33.56 -6.83 -1.83
N ALA A 520 -34.11 -7.16 -3.01
CA ALA A 520 -34.01 -6.36 -4.23
C ALA A 520 -34.61 -4.94 -4.09
N THR A 521 -35.55 -4.73 -3.17
CA THR A 521 -36.09 -3.40 -2.86
C THR A 521 -35.12 -2.51 -2.08
N GLN A 522 -34.08 -3.11 -1.47
CA GLN A 522 -33.09 -2.41 -0.66
C GLN A 522 -31.78 -2.15 -1.42
N SER A 523 -31.46 -2.97 -2.44
CA SER A 523 -30.29 -2.81 -3.31
C SER A 523 -30.69 -2.83 -4.80
N PRO A 524 -30.50 -1.72 -5.53
CA PRO A 524 -30.58 -1.68 -6.99
C PRO A 524 -29.73 -2.74 -7.69
N THR A 525 -28.50 -3.00 -7.22
CA THR A 525 -27.66 -4.09 -7.76
C THR A 525 -28.34 -5.45 -7.61
N LYS A 526 -28.95 -5.76 -6.46
CA LYS A 526 -29.71 -7.01 -6.30
C LYS A 526 -30.88 -7.10 -7.29
N ALA A 527 -31.60 -6.00 -7.52
CA ALA A 527 -32.69 -5.98 -8.51
C ALA A 527 -32.17 -6.31 -9.93
N GLU A 528 -31.01 -5.78 -10.31
CA GLU A 528 -30.35 -6.09 -11.57
C GLU A 528 -29.87 -7.55 -11.65
N PHE A 529 -29.35 -8.13 -10.56
CA PHE A 529 -29.01 -9.56 -10.53
C PHE A 529 -30.25 -10.45 -10.70
N VAL A 530 -31.39 -10.07 -10.12
CA VAL A 530 -32.66 -10.78 -10.36
C VAL A 530 -33.06 -10.69 -11.83
N LYS A 531 -32.94 -9.53 -12.44
CA LYS A 531 -33.25 -9.33 -13.86
C LYS A 531 -32.35 -10.19 -14.75
N LEU A 532 -31.03 -10.14 -14.55
CA LEU A 532 -30.07 -10.98 -15.29
C LEU A 532 -30.41 -12.48 -15.21
N MET A 533 -30.74 -12.97 -14.01
CA MET A 533 -31.06 -14.38 -13.83
C MET A 533 -32.40 -14.75 -14.45
N LYS A 534 -33.41 -13.87 -14.38
CA LYS A 534 -34.67 -14.05 -15.11
C LYS A 534 -34.45 -14.07 -16.62
N ASP A 535 -33.63 -13.17 -17.14
CA ASP A 535 -33.34 -13.11 -18.58
C ASP A 535 -32.58 -14.35 -19.04
N LYS A 536 -31.66 -14.88 -18.23
CA LYS A 536 -30.92 -16.10 -18.54
C LYS A 536 -31.76 -17.37 -18.45
N TYR A 537 -32.49 -17.55 -17.35
CA TYR A 537 -33.14 -18.83 -17.03
C TYR A 537 -34.63 -18.88 -17.38
N GLN A 538 -35.28 -17.71 -17.48
CA GLN A 538 -36.72 -17.51 -17.71
C GLN A 538 -37.61 -18.06 -16.56
N ASP A 539 -37.47 -19.35 -16.24
CA ASP A 539 -38.16 -20.06 -15.17
C ASP A 539 -37.23 -20.33 -13.97
N ILE A 540 -37.76 -20.20 -12.75
CA ILE A 540 -37.05 -20.53 -11.52
C ILE A 540 -36.68 -22.02 -11.47
N ALA A 541 -37.47 -22.89 -12.11
CA ALA A 541 -37.15 -24.31 -12.20
C ALA A 541 -35.86 -24.57 -12.99
N ALA A 542 -35.60 -23.78 -14.04
CA ALA A 542 -34.38 -23.88 -14.83
C ALA A 542 -33.15 -23.39 -14.03
N LEU A 543 -33.30 -22.30 -13.26
CA LEU A 543 -32.26 -21.85 -12.33
C LEU A 543 -31.98 -22.92 -11.27
N ASN A 544 -33.01 -23.47 -10.64
CA ASN A 544 -32.87 -24.52 -9.63
C ASN A 544 -32.16 -25.77 -10.16
N ALA A 545 -32.48 -26.18 -11.39
CA ALA A 545 -31.80 -27.30 -12.03
C ALA A 545 -30.30 -27.00 -12.28
N SER A 546 -29.97 -25.78 -12.69
CA SER A 546 -28.59 -25.34 -12.94
C SER A 546 -27.78 -25.20 -11.63
N TRP A 547 -28.38 -24.58 -10.63
CA TRP A 547 -27.74 -24.26 -9.35
C TRP A 547 -27.79 -25.42 -8.34
N ASN A 548 -28.54 -26.48 -8.64
CA ASN A 548 -28.88 -27.54 -7.68
C ASN A 548 -29.46 -26.95 -6.37
N SER A 549 -30.45 -26.08 -6.53
CA SER A 549 -31.14 -25.37 -5.45
C SER A 549 -32.64 -25.65 -5.44
N ASN A 550 -33.32 -25.23 -4.37
CA ASN A 550 -34.77 -25.41 -4.19
C ASN A 550 -35.45 -24.06 -3.87
N ILE A 551 -35.17 -23.03 -4.66
CA ILE A 551 -35.77 -21.70 -4.51
C ILE A 551 -37.20 -21.76 -5.05
N ALA A 552 -38.20 -21.48 -4.22
CA ALA A 552 -39.61 -21.70 -4.54
C ALA A 552 -40.13 -20.77 -5.65
N SER A 553 -39.58 -19.56 -5.78
CA SER A 553 -40.01 -18.61 -6.80
C SER A 553 -38.98 -17.51 -7.05
N TRP A 554 -39.16 -16.77 -8.15
CA TRP A 554 -38.45 -15.52 -8.38
C TRP A 554 -38.67 -14.47 -7.28
N HIS A 555 -39.81 -14.52 -6.58
CA HIS A 555 -40.08 -13.63 -5.45
C HIS A 555 -39.16 -13.96 -4.27
N GLU A 556 -38.96 -15.25 -3.96
CA GLU A 556 -37.98 -15.69 -2.96
C GLU A 556 -36.57 -15.29 -3.37
N PHE A 557 -36.18 -15.54 -4.63
CA PHE A 557 -34.87 -15.11 -5.14
C PHE A 557 -34.64 -13.60 -4.96
N SER A 558 -35.67 -12.78 -5.19
CA SER A 558 -35.61 -11.32 -5.02
C SER A 558 -35.61 -10.86 -3.57
N SER A 559 -36.20 -11.65 -2.65
CA SER A 559 -36.31 -11.28 -1.24
C SER A 559 -34.99 -11.46 -0.48
N GLY A 560 -34.07 -12.24 -1.04
CA GLY A 560 -32.76 -12.54 -0.48
C GLY A 560 -32.58 -14.05 -0.29
N ILE A 561 -31.45 -14.60 -0.73
CA ILE A 561 -31.14 -16.02 -0.61
C ILE A 561 -29.71 -16.24 -0.13
N THR A 562 -29.48 -17.38 0.51
CA THR A 562 -28.13 -17.89 0.79
C THR A 562 -27.83 -19.06 -0.14
N VAL A 563 -26.77 -18.94 -0.92
CA VAL A 563 -26.33 -20.02 -1.82
C VAL A 563 -25.48 -21.02 -1.03
N LYS A 564 -26.03 -22.20 -0.75
CA LYS A 564 -25.37 -23.21 0.09
C LYS A 564 -24.35 -24.07 -0.66
N ASN A 565 -24.56 -24.30 -1.95
CA ASN A 565 -23.73 -25.14 -2.79
C ASN A 565 -23.29 -24.34 -4.01
N ILE A 566 -22.00 -24.08 -4.15
CA ILE A 566 -21.45 -23.34 -5.28
C ILE A 566 -20.85 -24.35 -6.25
N ASN A 567 -21.63 -24.71 -7.26
CA ASN A 567 -21.17 -25.52 -8.39
C ASN A 567 -20.59 -24.62 -9.50
N LYS A 568 -20.06 -25.22 -10.57
CA LYS A 568 -19.45 -24.47 -11.69
C LYS A 568 -20.41 -23.49 -12.36
N GLN A 569 -21.70 -23.82 -12.43
CA GLN A 569 -22.72 -22.98 -13.04
C GLN A 569 -23.06 -21.77 -12.16
N VAL A 570 -23.15 -21.97 -10.85
CA VAL A 570 -23.26 -20.88 -9.87
C VAL A 570 -22.07 -19.95 -9.98
N GLU A 571 -20.85 -20.49 -10.04
CA GLU A 571 -19.63 -19.70 -10.19
C GLU A 571 -19.61 -18.89 -11.49
N ALA A 572 -20.05 -19.47 -12.61
CA ALA A 572 -20.18 -18.77 -13.88
C ALA A 572 -21.23 -17.64 -13.83
N ASP A 573 -22.34 -17.85 -13.11
CA ASP A 573 -23.34 -16.81 -12.87
C ASP A 573 -22.81 -15.72 -11.93
N PHE A 574 -22.02 -16.07 -10.92
CA PHE A 574 -21.35 -15.09 -10.07
C PHE A 574 -20.36 -14.22 -10.86
N SER A 575 -19.57 -14.83 -11.75
CA SER A 575 -18.70 -14.10 -12.67
C SER A 575 -19.50 -13.13 -13.55
N THR A 576 -20.61 -13.60 -14.13
CA THR A 576 -21.51 -12.75 -14.94
C THR A 576 -22.08 -11.57 -14.15
N MET A 577 -22.53 -11.81 -12.92
CA MET A 577 -23.06 -10.76 -12.04
C MET A 577 -21.98 -9.75 -11.61
N LEU A 578 -20.79 -10.24 -11.25
CA LEU A 578 -19.68 -9.37 -10.85
C LEU A 578 -19.24 -8.47 -12.00
N PHE A 579 -19.12 -9.03 -13.22
CA PHE A 579 -18.86 -8.24 -14.43
C PHE A 579 -19.97 -7.22 -14.67
N HIS A 580 -21.25 -7.59 -14.58
CA HIS A 580 -22.37 -6.65 -14.79
C HIS A 580 -22.33 -5.47 -13.82
N TYR A 581 -22.08 -5.75 -12.54
CA TYR A 581 -21.92 -4.72 -11.52
C TYR A 581 -20.75 -3.78 -11.85
N ALA A 582 -19.57 -4.34 -12.11
CA ALA A 582 -18.37 -3.54 -12.38
C ALA A 582 -18.52 -2.74 -13.68
N ASN A 583 -19.07 -3.34 -14.73
CA ASN A 583 -19.32 -2.69 -16.01
C ASN A 583 -20.22 -1.46 -15.84
N GLN A 584 -21.28 -1.57 -15.02
CA GLN A 584 -22.12 -0.41 -14.72
C GLN A 584 -21.37 0.69 -13.98
N TYR A 585 -20.57 0.34 -12.98
CA TYR A 585 -19.74 1.33 -12.26
C TYR A 585 -18.86 2.11 -13.24
N PHE A 586 -18.10 1.39 -14.08
CA PHE A 586 -17.18 2.00 -15.03
C PHE A 586 -17.91 2.80 -16.13
N ALA A 587 -19.06 2.33 -16.60
CA ALA A 587 -19.89 3.06 -17.57
C ALA A 587 -20.40 4.40 -17.03
N VAL A 588 -20.86 4.45 -15.78
CA VAL A 588 -21.32 5.70 -15.14
C VAL A 588 -20.17 6.71 -15.04
N VAL A 589 -18.99 6.24 -14.65
CA VAL A 589 -17.80 7.09 -14.50
C VAL A 589 -17.30 7.59 -15.87
N GLU A 590 -17.26 6.71 -16.88
CA GLU A 590 -16.90 7.07 -18.25
C GLU A 590 -17.87 8.13 -18.79
N GLN A 591 -19.18 7.95 -18.64
CA GLN A 591 -20.19 8.92 -19.10
C GLN A 591 -20.03 10.28 -18.43
N ALA A 592 -19.80 10.31 -17.11
CA ALA A 592 -19.56 11.55 -16.39
C ALA A 592 -18.25 12.22 -16.84
N THR A 593 -17.20 11.44 -17.06
CA THR A 593 -15.91 11.94 -17.55
C THR A 593 -16.04 12.51 -18.96
N ALA A 594 -16.65 11.78 -19.90
CA ALA A 594 -16.87 12.22 -21.27
C ALA A 594 -17.74 13.49 -21.35
N LYS A 595 -18.69 13.66 -20.42
CA LYS A 595 -19.54 14.85 -20.35
C LYS A 595 -18.76 16.10 -19.92
N HIS A 596 -17.90 16.00 -18.90
CA HIS A 596 -17.27 17.16 -18.26
C HIS A 596 -15.82 17.40 -18.68
N LEU A 597 -15.12 16.35 -19.11
CA LEU A 597 -13.70 16.31 -19.47
C LEU A 597 -13.49 15.60 -20.82
N PRO A 598 -14.17 16.02 -21.91
CA PRO A 598 -14.20 15.27 -23.18
C PRO A 598 -12.84 15.13 -23.89
N ASN A 599 -11.82 15.87 -23.46
CA ASN A 599 -10.49 15.86 -24.07
C ASN A 599 -9.44 15.11 -23.24
N HIS A 600 -9.80 14.61 -22.06
CA HIS A 600 -8.85 14.06 -21.07
C HIS A 600 -9.05 12.57 -20.89
N LEU A 601 -7.96 11.86 -20.60
CA LEU A 601 -8.00 10.41 -20.41
C LEU A 601 -8.71 10.03 -19.10
N TYR A 602 -9.61 9.06 -19.17
CA TYR A 602 -10.11 8.35 -18.01
C TYR A 602 -9.11 7.25 -17.58
N MET A 603 -8.51 7.42 -16.41
CA MET A 603 -7.37 6.60 -15.94
C MET A 603 -7.78 5.41 -15.06
N GLY A 604 -9.06 5.02 -15.04
CA GLY A 604 -9.56 3.91 -14.23
C GLY A 604 -9.57 4.17 -12.72
N ALA A 605 -9.48 3.09 -11.92
CA ALA A 605 -9.76 3.09 -10.48
C ALA A 605 -8.67 2.48 -9.58
N ARG A 606 -7.41 2.43 -10.05
CA ARG A 606 -6.20 2.12 -9.27
C ARG A 606 -6.35 0.86 -8.43
N PHE A 607 -6.43 -0.28 -9.08
CA PHE A 607 -6.65 -1.55 -8.40
C PHE A 607 -5.43 -1.98 -7.60
N ALA A 608 -5.61 -2.31 -6.32
CA ALA A 608 -4.60 -3.10 -5.61
C ALA A 608 -4.56 -4.54 -6.17
N ASP A 609 -3.43 -5.21 -5.95
CA ASP A 609 -3.21 -6.62 -6.32
C ASP A 609 -4.26 -7.59 -5.74
N TRP A 610 -4.82 -7.26 -4.58
CA TRP A 610 -5.89 -8.01 -3.92
C TRP A 610 -7.31 -7.65 -4.40
N GLY A 611 -7.49 -6.68 -5.30
CA GLY A 611 -8.79 -6.12 -5.71
C GLY A 611 -8.98 -6.03 -7.22
N MET A 612 -8.48 -6.99 -8.00
CA MET A 612 -8.44 -6.94 -9.47
C MET A 612 -8.80 -8.27 -10.16
N THR A 613 -9.95 -8.85 -9.82
CA THR A 613 -10.41 -10.10 -10.46
C THR A 613 -10.56 -9.93 -11.98
N PRO A 614 -10.54 -11.03 -12.77
CA PRO A 614 -10.73 -10.96 -14.22
C PRO A 614 -11.95 -10.13 -14.65
N GLU A 615 -13.08 -10.28 -13.96
CA GLU A 615 -14.32 -9.54 -14.24
C GLU A 615 -14.14 -8.03 -14.11
N ILE A 616 -13.48 -7.61 -13.03
CA ILE A 616 -13.25 -6.18 -12.71
C ILE A 616 -12.29 -5.57 -13.72
N ARG A 617 -11.21 -6.28 -14.08
CA ARG A 617 -10.24 -5.83 -15.07
C ARG A 617 -10.87 -5.71 -16.45
N ASN A 618 -11.69 -6.67 -16.86
CA ASN A 618 -12.38 -6.65 -18.13
C ASN A 618 -13.41 -5.51 -18.20
N ALA A 619 -14.16 -5.27 -17.13
CA ALA A 619 -15.09 -4.15 -17.05
C ALA A 619 -14.35 -2.81 -17.15
N ALA A 620 -13.24 -2.63 -16.43
CA ALA A 620 -12.45 -1.41 -16.52
C ALA A 620 -11.86 -1.21 -17.91
N ALA A 621 -11.33 -2.27 -18.54
CA ALA A 621 -10.76 -2.21 -19.88
C ALA A 621 -11.78 -1.81 -20.96
N ALA A 622 -13.06 -2.11 -20.77
CA ALA A 622 -14.13 -1.72 -21.69
C ALA A 622 -14.39 -0.21 -21.71
N HIS A 623 -14.07 0.51 -20.63
CA HIS A 623 -14.51 1.89 -20.39
C HIS A 623 -13.36 2.88 -20.15
N ALA A 624 -12.27 2.45 -19.51
CA ALA A 624 -11.12 3.31 -19.24
C ALA A 624 -10.20 3.42 -20.46
N ASP A 625 -9.66 4.62 -20.69
CA ASP A 625 -8.62 4.83 -21.70
C ASP A 625 -7.31 4.16 -21.29
N VAL A 626 -7.01 4.17 -19.99
CA VAL A 626 -5.84 3.54 -19.37
C VAL A 626 -6.28 2.81 -18.10
N VAL A 627 -5.90 1.55 -17.94
CA VAL A 627 -6.20 0.78 -16.72
C VAL A 627 -5.10 0.98 -15.68
N SER A 628 -5.45 1.29 -14.45
CA SER A 628 -4.49 1.62 -13.39
C SER A 628 -4.44 0.58 -12.28
N TYR A 629 -3.23 0.31 -11.81
CA TYR A 629 -2.93 -0.69 -10.78
C TYR A 629 -1.95 -0.14 -9.73
N ASN A 630 -2.20 -0.40 -8.46
CA ASN A 630 -1.27 -0.17 -7.37
C ASN A 630 -0.57 -1.50 -7.06
N TYR A 631 0.76 -1.54 -7.16
CA TYR A 631 1.50 -2.79 -7.09
C TYR A 631 2.81 -2.65 -6.31
N TYR A 632 2.68 -2.89 -5.01
CA TYR A 632 3.78 -2.87 -4.06
C TYR A 632 4.55 -4.20 -4.10
N ARG A 633 5.56 -4.30 -4.96
CA ARG A 633 6.53 -5.39 -5.09
C ARG A 633 7.91 -4.84 -5.48
N GLU A 634 8.92 -5.71 -5.62
CA GLU A 634 10.26 -5.29 -6.10
C GLU A 634 10.29 -5.03 -7.62
N GLY A 635 9.33 -5.57 -8.37
CA GLY A 635 9.12 -5.27 -9.77
C GLY A 635 7.97 -6.07 -10.38
N LEU A 636 7.74 -5.89 -11.69
CA LEU A 636 6.74 -6.64 -12.42
C LEU A 636 7.24 -8.07 -12.71
N ASN A 637 6.68 -9.05 -12.01
CA ASN A 637 6.93 -10.47 -12.27
C ASN A 637 6.03 -10.97 -13.41
N ASP A 638 6.60 -11.59 -14.44
CA ASP A 638 5.89 -11.91 -15.68
C ASP A 638 4.68 -12.84 -15.49
N ASP A 639 4.80 -13.84 -14.60
CA ASP A 639 3.70 -14.77 -14.29
C ASP A 639 2.48 -14.02 -13.71
N PHE A 640 2.70 -13.01 -12.87
CA PHE A 640 1.58 -12.23 -12.33
C PHE A 640 0.89 -11.33 -13.36
N TRP A 641 1.63 -10.86 -14.38
CA TRP A 641 1.16 -9.84 -15.32
C TRP A 641 0.81 -10.38 -16.72
N HIS A 642 0.84 -11.70 -16.92
CA HIS A 642 0.56 -12.32 -18.23
C HIS A 642 -0.80 -11.89 -18.82
N PHE A 643 -1.78 -11.61 -17.95
CA PHE A 643 -3.15 -11.24 -18.32
C PHE A 643 -3.25 -9.93 -19.10
N LEU A 644 -2.22 -9.06 -19.07
CA LEU A 644 -2.22 -7.81 -19.81
C LEU A 644 -2.31 -8.04 -21.32
N ALA A 645 -1.79 -9.17 -21.80
CA ALA A 645 -1.92 -9.58 -23.19
C ALA A 645 -3.36 -9.90 -23.60
N ASP A 646 -4.14 -10.46 -22.68
CA ASP A 646 -5.55 -10.81 -22.93
C ASP A 646 -6.43 -9.55 -23.01
N ILE A 647 -6.08 -8.50 -22.26
CA ILE A 647 -6.82 -7.25 -22.20
C ILE A 647 -6.37 -6.27 -23.32
N ASP A 648 -5.09 -6.28 -23.67
CA ASP A 648 -4.43 -5.37 -24.62
C ASP A 648 -4.83 -3.89 -24.47
N LYS A 649 -4.75 -3.38 -23.23
CA LYS A 649 -4.97 -1.96 -22.90
C LYS A 649 -3.71 -1.31 -22.35
N PRO A 650 -3.49 -0.01 -22.64
CA PRO A 650 -2.43 0.74 -21.98
C PRO A 650 -2.71 0.73 -20.48
N SER A 651 -1.68 0.44 -19.70
CA SER A 651 -1.77 0.26 -18.26
C SER A 651 -0.81 1.22 -17.54
N ILE A 652 -1.11 1.59 -16.30
CA ILE A 652 -0.23 2.45 -15.50
C ILE A 652 -0.12 1.92 -14.07
N ILE A 653 1.10 1.92 -13.54
CA ILE A 653 1.30 1.71 -12.10
C ILE A 653 0.97 3.02 -11.38
N GLY A 654 -0.12 3.02 -10.63
CA GLY A 654 -0.59 4.15 -9.86
C GLY A 654 0.20 4.38 -8.57
N GLU A 655 0.73 3.31 -7.98
CA GLU A 655 1.55 3.32 -6.76
C GLU A 655 2.53 2.16 -6.74
N PHE A 656 3.77 2.48 -6.37
CA PHE A 656 4.75 1.55 -5.84
C PHE A 656 5.72 2.32 -4.94
N HIS A 657 6.43 1.62 -4.05
CA HIS A 657 7.51 2.21 -3.27
C HIS A 657 8.39 1.14 -2.64
N ASN A 658 9.47 1.58 -2.01
CA ASN A 658 10.26 0.81 -1.07
C ASN A 658 10.87 1.76 0.00
N GLY A 659 11.21 1.22 1.16
CA GLY A 659 11.79 2.00 2.25
C GLY A 659 12.79 1.22 3.09
N ALA A 660 13.51 1.93 3.95
CA ALA A 660 14.59 1.38 4.77
C ALA A 660 14.58 1.97 6.19
N LEU A 661 15.13 1.25 7.16
CA LEU A 661 15.15 1.66 8.57
C LEU A 661 16.34 2.56 8.96
N ASP A 662 17.31 2.74 8.05
CA ASP A 662 18.47 3.65 8.22
C ASP A 662 18.10 5.14 8.08
N SER A 663 16.82 5.43 7.80
CA SER A 663 16.22 6.77 7.81
C SER A 663 15.86 7.31 9.20
N GLY A 664 15.93 6.48 10.25
CA GLY A 664 15.42 6.80 11.58
C GLY A 664 13.93 6.52 11.77
N LEU A 665 13.16 6.25 10.71
CA LEU A 665 11.78 5.79 10.83
C LEU A 665 11.68 4.36 11.36
N LEU A 666 10.52 4.00 11.88
CA LEU A 666 10.26 2.71 12.53
C LEU A 666 9.66 1.66 11.59
N ASN A 667 9.41 2.06 10.34
CA ASN A 667 8.81 1.19 9.34
C ASN A 667 9.34 1.55 7.94
N PRO A 668 9.86 0.59 7.17
CA PRO A 668 10.22 0.81 5.75
C PRO A 668 8.98 0.93 4.85
N GLY A 669 7.80 0.52 5.31
CA GLY A 669 6.58 0.42 4.52
C GLY A 669 6.40 -0.97 3.91
N LEU A 670 5.59 -1.06 2.86
CA LEU A 670 5.20 -2.31 2.21
C LEU A 670 6.34 -3.09 1.53
N ILE A 671 7.37 -2.44 1.00
CA ILE A 671 8.54 -3.11 0.40
C ILE A 671 9.80 -2.64 1.10
N HIS A 672 10.60 -3.60 1.54
CA HIS A 672 11.73 -3.35 2.43
C HIS A 672 13.04 -3.38 1.63
N ALA A 673 13.82 -2.32 1.75
CA ALA A 673 15.21 -2.22 1.33
C ALA A 673 16.11 -2.21 2.58
N GLU A 674 17.34 -2.68 2.45
CA GLU A 674 18.28 -2.73 3.58
C GLU A 674 18.83 -1.34 3.95
N SER A 675 18.87 -0.42 2.97
CA SER A 675 19.46 0.92 3.13
C SER A 675 18.89 1.91 2.13
N GLN A 676 19.17 3.19 2.35
CA GLN A 676 18.86 4.24 1.38
C GLN A 676 19.48 4.00 0.00
N HIS A 677 20.66 3.36 -0.08
CA HIS A 677 21.26 2.99 -1.36
C HIS A 677 20.46 1.88 -2.05
N ASP A 678 20.11 0.83 -1.32
CA ASP A 678 19.31 -0.29 -1.82
C ASP A 678 17.90 0.16 -2.26
N ARG A 679 17.33 1.19 -1.60
CA ARG A 679 16.09 1.83 -2.09
C ARG A 679 16.22 2.34 -3.52
N GLY A 680 17.35 2.98 -3.83
CA GLY A 680 17.67 3.45 -5.18
C GLY A 680 17.83 2.29 -6.17
N VAL A 681 18.54 1.23 -5.78
CA VAL A 681 18.70 0.02 -6.62
C VAL A 681 17.36 -0.64 -6.93
N LYS A 682 16.52 -0.87 -5.91
CA LYS A 682 15.17 -1.43 -6.08
C LYS A 682 14.25 -0.52 -6.89
N TYR A 683 14.37 0.81 -6.75
CA TYR A 683 13.64 1.75 -7.62
C TYR A 683 14.00 1.55 -9.10
N GLN A 684 15.29 1.42 -9.42
CA GLN A 684 15.73 1.19 -10.80
C GLN A 684 15.19 -0.13 -11.35
N GLN A 685 15.31 -1.20 -10.57
CA GLN A 685 14.81 -2.52 -10.94
C GLN A 685 13.30 -2.50 -11.22
N TYR A 686 12.52 -1.88 -10.32
CA TYR A 686 11.09 -1.73 -10.51
C TYR A 686 10.79 -0.95 -11.80
N MET A 687 11.36 0.24 -11.95
CA MET A 687 11.08 1.10 -13.10
C MET A 687 11.50 0.45 -14.42
N TYR A 688 12.63 -0.25 -14.47
CA TYR A 688 13.05 -0.97 -15.66
C TYR A 688 12.07 -2.09 -16.03
N SER A 689 11.57 -2.85 -15.06
CA SER A 689 10.53 -3.86 -15.33
C SER A 689 9.25 -3.25 -15.93
N VAL A 690 8.86 -2.04 -15.50
CA VAL A 690 7.70 -1.32 -16.08
C VAL A 690 8.01 -0.76 -17.47
N ILE A 691 9.18 -0.13 -17.65
CA ILE A 691 9.58 0.49 -18.92
C ILE A 691 9.70 -0.56 -20.03
N ASP A 692 10.16 -1.76 -19.70
CA ASP A 692 10.36 -2.84 -20.65
C ASP A 692 9.05 -3.56 -21.01
N ASN A 693 8.07 -3.55 -20.10
CA ASN A 693 6.76 -4.14 -20.36
C ASN A 693 6.00 -3.37 -21.46
N PRO A 694 5.45 -4.06 -22.48
CA PRO A 694 4.84 -3.43 -23.64
C PRO A 694 3.46 -2.79 -23.36
N TYR A 695 2.82 -3.12 -22.25
CA TYR A 695 1.48 -2.62 -21.91
C TYR A 695 1.52 -1.39 -21.01
N PHE A 696 2.55 -1.25 -20.18
CA PHE A 696 2.63 -0.12 -19.25
C PHE A 696 3.08 1.17 -19.94
N VAL A 697 2.40 2.27 -19.64
CA VAL A 697 2.70 3.63 -20.14
C VAL A 697 3.23 4.56 -19.05
N GLY A 698 3.38 4.07 -17.82
CA GLY A 698 3.92 4.83 -16.71
C GLY A 698 3.95 4.09 -15.38
N ALA A 699 4.62 4.70 -14.41
CA ALA A 699 4.61 4.33 -13.02
C ALA A 699 4.79 5.55 -12.10
N HIS A 700 3.99 5.62 -11.04
CA HIS A 700 4.09 6.66 -10.01
C HIS A 700 4.54 6.09 -8.68
N TRP A 701 5.56 6.71 -8.10
CA TRP A 701 6.03 6.40 -6.76
C TRP A 701 5.06 6.95 -5.70
N PHE A 702 4.68 6.14 -4.72
CA PHE A 702 3.95 6.60 -3.53
C PHE A 702 4.92 6.68 -2.34
N GLN A 703 5.40 7.85 -1.93
CA GLN A 703 4.87 9.20 -2.15
C GLN A 703 5.99 10.25 -2.05
N TYR A 704 5.63 11.53 -2.10
CA TYR A 704 6.62 12.60 -2.05
C TYR A 704 7.33 12.71 -0.71
N ILE A 705 6.58 12.68 0.37
CA ILE A 705 7.05 12.95 1.73
C ILE A 705 6.92 11.65 2.54
N ASP A 706 7.88 11.38 3.42
CA ASP A 706 7.72 10.31 4.41
C ASP A 706 6.44 10.49 5.23
N SER A 707 5.84 9.37 5.61
CA SER A 707 4.77 9.42 6.59
C SER A 707 5.36 9.80 7.98
N PRO A 708 4.63 10.52 8.84
CA PRO A 708 5.14 10.93 10.15
C PRO A 708 5.67 9.75 10.97
N LEU A 709 6.76 9.96 11.72
CA LEU A 709 7.35 8.93 12.59
C LEU A 709 6.31 8.28 13.52
N THR A 710 5.38 9.08 14.03
CA THR A 710 4.29 8.65 14.91
C THR A 710 2.97 8.42 14.16
N GLY A 711 3.03 8.06 12.88
CA GLY A 711 1.88 7.68 12.09
C GLY A 711 1.14 8.88 11.50
N ARG A 712 0.82 8.84 10.21
CA ARG A 712 -0.11 9.80 9.62
C ARG A 712 -1.47 9.66 10.31
N ALA A 713 -2.16 10.77 10.50
CA ALA A 713 -3.32 10.83 11.36
C ALA A 713 -4.48 9.91 10.94
N TYR A 714 -4.58 9.55 9.66
CA TYR A 714 -5.68 8.74 9.15
C TYR A 714 -5.66 7.29 9.64
N ASP A 715 -4.52 6.61 9.62
CA ASP A 715 -4.43 5.16 9.84
C ASP A 715 -3.14 4.69 10.54
N GLY A 716 -2.30 5.63 10.98
CA GLY A 716 -1.07 5.33 11.69
C GLY A 716 0.10 4.87 10.80
N GLU A 717 0.00 4.99 9.47
CA GLU A 717 1.14 4.72 8.58
C GLU A 717 2.35 5.57 8.96
N ASN A 718 3.52 4.95 9.24
CA ASN A 718 4.75 5.63 9.68
C ASN A 718 5.98 5.24 8.86
N TYR A 719 5.80 5.21 7.54
CA TYR A 719 6.73 4.61 6.58
C TYR A 719 7.79 5.56 6.02
N ASN A 720 8.99 5.02 5.76
CA ASN A 720 10.03 5.64 4.93
C ASN A 720 9.76 5.46 3.43
N VAL A 721 8.80 6.23 2.92
CA VAL A 721 8.31 6.11 1.54
C VAL A 721 8.40 7.43 0.77
N GLY A 722 8.99 8.45 1.36
CA GLY A 722 9.22 9.75 0.75
C GLY A 722 10.44 9.75 -0.18
N PHE A 723 10.39 10.64 -1.16
CA PHE A 723 11.61 11.18 -1.79
C PHE A 723 12.29 12.22 -0.90
N VAL A 724 11.54 12.86 -0.01
CA VAL A 724 12.03 13.78 1.03
C VAL A 724 11.61 13.33 2.42
N ASN A 725 12.46 13.58 3.40
CA ASN A 725 12.17 13.31 4.80
C ASN A 725 11.27 14.39 5.44
N VAL A 726 10.94 14.22 6.73
CA VAL A 726 10.13 15.19 7.50
C VAL A 726 10.72 16.61 7.54
N ALA A 727 12.04 16.77 7.38
CA ALA A 727 12.72 18.05 7.32
C ALA A 727 12.80 18.63 5.89
N ASP A 728 12.07 18.05 4.93
CA ASP A 728 12.08 18.43 3.51
C ASP A 728 13.48 18.32 2.86
N ILE A 729 14.26 17.31 3.27
CA ILE A 729 15.58 16.99 2.73
C ILE A 729 15.46 15.76 1.81
N PRO A 730 15.93 15.83 0.54
CA PRO A 730 15.86 14.69 -0.37
C PRO A 730 16.78 13.53 0.00
N TYR A 731 16.30 12.32 -0.22
CA TYR A 731 17.10 11.10 -0.14
C TYR A 731 17.95 10.94 -1.41
N MET A 732 19.17 11.49 -1.37
CA MET A 732 20.05 11.56 -2.56
C MET A 732 20.29 10.23 -3.28
N PRO A 733 20.48 9.07 -2.61
CA PRO A 733 20.60 7.80 -3.34
C PRO A 733 19.38 7.47 -4.21
N LEU A 734 18.16 7.68 -3.69
CA LEU A 734 16.92 7.48 -4.44
C LEU A 734 16.75 8.53 -5.55
N VAL A 735 17.08 9.80 -5.27
CA VAL A 735 17.06 10.88 -6.27
C VAL A 735 18.01 10.60 -7.44
N ASN A 736 19.22 10.10 -7.15
CA ASN A 736 20.21 9.79 -8.17
C ASN A 736 19.76 8.60 -9.04
N ALA A 737 19.20 7.56 -8.42
CA ALA A 737 18.58 6.44 -9.13
C ALA A 737 17.45 6.90 -10.06
N ALA A 738 16.56 7.79 -9.57
CA ALA A 738 15.48 8.36 -10.38
C ALA A 738 16.00 9.17 -11.57
N LYS A 739 17.04 9.99 -11.37
CA LYS A 739 17.69 10.75 -12.45
C LYS A 739 18.24 9.82 -13.54
N GLU A 740 18.89 8.73 -13.16
CA GLU A 740 19.45 7.77 -14.12
C GLU A 740 18.35 7.12 -14.99
N VAL A 741 17.30 6.60 -14.33
CA VAL A 741 16.14 6.02 -15.02
C VAL A 741 15.52 7.03 -15.97
N ASN A 742 15.25 8.24 -15.48
CA ASN A 742 14.56 9.27 -16.25
C ASN A 742 15.40 9.82 -17.41
N GLN A 743 16.72 9.83 -17.31
CA GLN A 743 17.61 10.23 -18.42
C GLN A 743 17.58 9.23 -19.58
N GLN A 744 17.46 7.94 -19.27
CA GLN A 744 17.47 6.86 -20.27
C GLN A 744 16.07 6.40 -20.70
N LEU A 745 15.01 6.97 -20.11
CA LEU A 745 13.63 6.50 -20.19
C LEU A 745 13.19 6.13 -21.61
N TYR A 746 13.28 7.07 -22.54
CA TYR A 746 12.75 6.89 -23.89
C TYR A 746 13.65 6.02 -24.76
N GLN A 747 14.96 6.14 -24.61
CA GLN A 747 15.93 5.29 -25.30
C GLN A 747 15.72 3.82 -24.89
N ARG A 748 15.64 3.54 -23.58
CA ARG A 748 15.36 2.19 -23.09
C ARG A 748 14.06 1.65 -23.66
N ARG A 749 12.99 2.46 -23.67
CA ARG A 749 11.68 2.01 -24.14
C ARG A 749 11.63 1.72 -25.64
N TYR A 750 12.20 2.61 -26.47
CA TYR A 750 11.94 2.65 -27.92
C TYR A 750 13.15 2.35 -28.81
N THR A 751 14.38 2.37 -28.32
CA THR A 751 15.57 2.07 -29.14
C THR A 751 16.22 0.74 -28.81
N ASN A 752 16.04 0.24 -27.59
CA ASN A 752 16.46 -1.11 -27.25
C ASN A 752 15.44 -2.10 -27.82
N ASN A 753 15.66 -2.53 -29.06
CA ASN A 753 15.04 -3.75 -29.56
C ASN A 753 15.50 -4.88 -28.65
N ALA A 754 14.61 -5.37 -27.79
CA ALA A 754 14.80 -6.67 -27.18
C ALA A 754 14.77 -7.69 -28.32
N ASN A 755 15.96 -8.16 -28.70
CA ASN A 755 16.13 -9.39 -29.47
C ASN A 755 15.72 -10.58 -28.62
#